data_AF-A0A2E2SUA6-F1
#
_entry.id   AF-A0A2E2SUA6-F1
#
_cell.length_a   1.000
_cell.length_b   1.000
_cell.length_c   1.000
_cell.angle_alpha   90.00
_cell.angle_beta   90.00
_cell.angle_gamma   90.00
#
_symmetry.space_group_name_H-M   'P 1'
#
loop_
_entity.id
_entity.type
_entity.pdbx_description
1 polymer ?
#
loop_
_entity_poly.entity_id
_entity_poly.type
_entity_poly.pdbx_seq_one_letter_code
_entity_poly.pdbx_strand_id
1 'polypeptide(L)'
;MKIFNYTFLMLFSISISATETQCELDFEYLNTGTNMTFVIQNSAISSISSLGDGLIGVFYYDNNEDLVCAGSAELTGIETAFPLMGNDQTTEDIDGLNDGQELFVLFETSQGDQYFLTPHPTQNFVGNDIYYVNEFDMDLFCSAEIYEYEDVYGCTDEDANNFNPEASTEDNTCIYFTFGCTDPHSCNYNSDANQEDESCFYPVEESSYDLNISPANWGGETFDFEDNHIVPIDESDDLGCHDYTFEFDGAFALIKRGDCQFSLKALNAQNAGASAVIIYNHNNGYESMNMGGGSYSDEIDIPVYSMSGYEGHLLASWIENDSPNYQAFIQSHNLHIIVESMDCEGNSLNNEDEISGCMENTACNYNDQASQEDDCYFAEVNYDCNGDCLLDENNDGICDEYQIPVGDCLPLDYNYLNTGSNMTFALANSSLISIGSLGEGYLGAFFTNNQEELVCAGSSYINGTETAFPIMGDDLTTDEIDGMDSQNLNLIFTALNGLQYQLNAIPNQVFVVNEIYYVTSFDFEMIQCEEILGCLDVLANNFNDLANIEDGSCTYNVFGCMDDLANNFNELANTEDGSCNYEVLGCMDDLANNFNESANTEDGSCTYDVLGCLDDLANNFNELANTEDGSCSYQDNICGCTNEGYIEYFTQGYLANCEDGSCQIPVQTNGLSISHFNFPLNTANNMTLGLDISSLYLPQGTTIGVFYDLNGDGLINNIPSINSANEVFFECVGLASVEDNFIAIAIWGDDVLTEELDGLPNGASEVLFAFLLPNESVVMFDLSPSMFSFSSNGLLALDTVNLEITVYGCTDSQYCNYNAYAEIDDGSCEGAFGCMDAMYSEFNADAYCHSADLCEDTWQEEMTDMISQYENILFENNTLLDSLNILAVLSVSLENDLLIANSIISNNQVQMAQMSTEIVMLNTSVNETNSLLEQMNDSIVSMTDDMMSIQDDLDSTSQLMIASQANEIFLNTIVDDMSNQMLVANETIIEMTLMVDDLNSVNNEVQNELSSYLLENTYLVEQMDSLEMMMENTILSDNNSSSSIQIDLLSGWNIIGYTLPNPQDAVASFESISEILSVAKDNIGQVYWPEFGYNGIGDLTPGLGYQVLVTETYEDFVFVNSEGLRINLIPLIPQWAIDMEVAIHPNDIRTLVRVVNQLGQEVVPEKEFKGTLLYYLFNDGSVEKRVK
;
A
#
# COMPACT_ATOMS: atom_id res chain seq x y z
N MET A 1 -21.33 33.86 35.02
CA MET A 1 -21.59 35.31 35.01
C MET A 1 -22.84 35.50 34.14
N LYS A 2 -23.97 35.89 34.76
CA LYS A 2 -25.31 36.28 34.23
C LYS A 2 -25.78 35.71 32.87
N ILE A 3 -26.78 34.82 32.75
CA ILE A 3 -28.24 34.91 33.10
C ILE A 3 -29.00 35.93 32.24
N PHE A 4 -30.18 35.73 31.64
CA PHE A 4 -31.20 34.67 31.41
C PHE A 4 -32.12 35.31 30.32
N ASN A 5 -32.64 34.62 29.31
CA ASN A 5 -33.80 33.70 29.30
C ASN A 5 -35.21 34.35 29.34
N TYR A 6 -36.05 33.81 28.44
CA TYR A 6 -37.45 33.41 28.59
C TYR A 6 -38.65 34.38 28.48
N THR A 7 -39.56 33.94 27.58
CA THR A 7 -41.05 33.83 27.66
C THR A 7 -41.93 35.08 27.67
N PHE A 8 -42.98 35.06 26.83
CA PHE A 8 -44.43 35.07 27.18
C PHE A 8 -45.27 35.23 25.88
N LEU A 9 -46.38 34.54 25.57
CA LEU A 9 -47.52 34.00 26.32
C LEU A 9 -48.06 32.72 25.64
N MET A 10 -48.32 31.60 26.33
CA MET A 10 -49.42 31.30 27.28
C MET A 10 -50.82 31.18 26.62
N LEU A 11 -51.31 29.95 26.45
CA LEU A 11 -52.12 29.14 27.39
C LEU A 11 -53.61 29.53 27.46
N PHE A 12 -54.47 28.61 27.03
CA PHE A 12 -55.69 28.29 27.77
C PHE A 12 -55.85 26.78 27.89
N SER A 13 -55.71 26.32 29.12
CA SER A 13 -56.13 25.00 29.59
C SER A 13 -57.64 25.03 29.88
N ILE A 14 -58.40 24.14 29.22
CA ILE A 14 -59.70 23.67 29.71
C ILE A 14 -59.71 22.15 29.57
N SER A 15 -59.84 21.51 30.72
CA SER A 15 -60.18 20.11 30.91
C SER A 15 -61.64 19.86 30.53
N ILE A 16 -61.90 18.83 29.72
CA ILE A 16 -62.98 17.83 29.82
C ILE A 16 -63.11 17.07 28.49
N SER A 17 -63.23 15.76 28.65
CA SER A 17 -63.67 14.73 27.70
C SER A 17 -62.58 14.18 26.79
N ALA A 18 -62.24 12.93 27.07
CA ALA A 18 -61.94 11.97 26.03
C ALA A 18 -63.00 12.12 24.93
N THR A 19 -62.57 12.60 23.78
CA THR A 19 -63.21 12.41 22.49
C THR A 19 -62.05 12.21 21.54
N GLU A 20 -61.86 10.95 21.17
CA GLU A 20 -61.07 10.42 20.07
C GLU A 20 -60.45 11.51 19.17
N THR A 21 -59.15 11.79 19.32
CA THR A 21 -58.38 12.31 18.18
C THR A 21 -58.07 11.10 17.32
N GLN A 22 -58.98 10.81 16.40
CA GLN A 22 -58.83 9.76 15.42
C GLN A 22 -57.73 10.18 14.44
N CYS A 23 -56.61 9.44 14.39
CA CYS A 23 -55.84 9.34 13.15
C CYS A 23 -56.73 8.52 12.19
N GLU A 24 -57.78 9.12 11.61
CA GLU A 24 -58.67 8.47 10.65
C GLU A 24 -58.67 9.32 9.39
N LEU A 25 -57.88 8.90 8.41
CA LEU A 25 -57.86 9.48 7.07
C LEU A 25 -58.82 8.70 6.17
N ASP A 26 -59.58 9.41 5.36
CA ASP A 26 -60.46 8.81 4.36
C ASP A 26 -59.70 8.72 3.03
N PHE A 27 -59.41 7.49 2.59
CA PHE A 27 -58.71 7.19 1.34
C PHE A 27 -59.68 7.04 0.15
N GLU A 28 -60.98 7.27 0.32
CA GLU A 28 -61.91 7.34 -0.80
C GLU A 28 -61.73 8.64 -1.59
N TYR A 29 -61.69 8.55 -2.93
CA TYR A 29 -61.54 9.69 -3.83
C TYR A 29 -62.59 9.68 -4.95
N LEU A 30 -62.87 10.86 -5.51
CA LEU A 30 -63.83 11.05 -6.60
C LEU A 30 -63.11 11.18 -7.94
N ASN A 31 -63.56 10.44 -8.96
CA ASN A 31 -63.00 10.56 -10.31
C ASN A 31 -63.57 11.79 -11.04
N THR A 32 -62.72 12.80 -11.27
CA THR A 32 -63.06 14.10 -11.88
C THR A 32 -62.67 14.20 -13.36
N GLY A 33 -61.96 13.22 -13.91
CA GLY A 33 -61.71 13.07 -15.35
C GLY A 33 -60.29 13.40 -15.82
N THR A 34 -59.67 14.49 -15.35
CA THR A 34 -58.24 14.77 -15.59
C THR A 34 -57.43 14.06 -14.51
N ASN A 35 -56.43 13.25 -14.87
CA ASN A 35 -55.66 12.52 -13.88
C ASN A 35 -54.15 12.53 -14.17
N MET A 36 -53.35 12.30 -13.15
CA MET A 36 -51.91 12.05 -13.23
C MET A 36 -51.66 10.64 -12.73
N THR A 37 -50.77 9.87 -13.36
CA THR A 37 -50.46 8.52 -12.88
C THR A 37 -49.28 8.58 -11.92
N PHE A 38 -49.50 8.19 -10.67
CA PHE A 38 -48.45 8.10 -9.65
C PHE A 38 -47.91 6.67 -9.62
N VAL A 39 -46.64 6.50 -10.00
CA VAL A 39 -45.97 5.20 -10.14
C VAL A 39 -44.91 5.08 -9.07
N ILE A 40 -45.06 4.09 -8.20
CA ILE A 40 -44.10 3.78 -7.14
C ILE A 40 -43.23 2.63 -7.64
N GLN A 41 -41.98 2.91 -7.95
CA GLN A 41 -41.02 1.91 -8.38
C GLN A 41 -40.61 0.99 -7.22
N ASN A 42 -40.06 -0.18 -7.54
CA ASN A 42 -39.64 -1.14 -6.51
C ASN A 42 -38.58 -0.54 -5.55
N SER A 43 -37.74 0.37 -6.05
CA SER A 43 -36.75 1.11 -5.24
C SER A 43 -37.41 2.04 -4.20
N ALA A 44 -38.54 2.67 -4.56
CA ALA A 44 -39.29 3.52 -3.62
C ALA A 44 -40.02 2.67 -2.57
N ILE A 45 -40.44 1.46 -2.93
CA ILE A 45 -41.03 0.50 -1.99
C ILE A 45 -39.97 0.01 -1.00
N SER A 46 -38.72 -0.21 -1.46
CA SER A 46 -37.64 -0.56 -0.55
C SER A 46 -37.34 0.53 0.48
N SER A 47 -37.47 1.82 0.13
CA SER A 47 -37.18 2.92 1.07
C SER A 47 -38.20 3.03 2.22
N ILE A 48 -39.42 2.52 2.05
CA ILE A 48 -40.46 2.46 3.10
C ILE A 48 -40.80 1.03 3.54
N SER A 49 -39.99 0.04 3.14
CA SER A 49 -40.23 -1.38 3.39
C SER A 49 -40.30 -1.73 4.89
N SER A 50 -39.62 -0.95 5.74
CA SER A 50 -39.66 -1.05 7.19
C SER A 50 -41.04 -0.80 7.81
N LEU A 51 -41.93 -0.08 7.10
CA LEU A 51 -43.29 0.23 7.55
C LEU A 51 -44.28 -0.92 7.33
N GLY A 52 -43.90 -1.92 6.53
CA GLY A 52 -44.73 -3.08 6.17
C GLY A 52 -45.92 -2.74 5.25
N ASP A 53 -46.90 -3.63 5.19
CA ASP A 53 -48.11 -3.44 4.36
C ASP A 53 -48.99 -2.29 4.91
N GLY A 54 -49.52 -1.47 4.01
CA GLY A 54 -50.33 -0.30 4.37
C GLY A 54 -51.02 0.38 3.17
N LEU A 55 -51.77 1.45 3.45
CA LEU A 55 -52.45 2.27 2.45
C LEU A 55 -51.62 3.52 2.15
N ILE A 56 -51.36 3.78 0.87
CA ILE A 56 -50.75 5.03 0.43
C ILE A 56 -51.78 5.88 -0.30
N GLY A 57 -51.76 7.19 -0.07
CA GLY A 57 -52.63 8.13 -0.75
C GLY A 57 -52.01 9.50 -0.90
N VAL A 58 -52.43 10.23 -1.92
CA VAL A 58 -52.06 11.64 -2.12
C VAL A 58 -53.26 12.52 -1.81
N PHE A 59 -53.04 13.58 -1.06
CA PHE A 59 -54.08 14.41 -0.48
C PHE A 59 -53.96 15.87 -0.91
N TYR A 60 -55.08 16.58 -0.81
CA TYR A 60 -55.18 18.02 -1.04
C TYR A 60 -56.15 18.66 -0.05
N TYR A 61 -56.08 19.98 0.12
CA TYR A 61 -57.04 20.71 0.94
C TYR A 61 -58.23 21.16 0.09
N ASP A 62 -59.44 20.84 0.53
CA ASP A 62 -60.67 21.28 -0.11
C ASP A 62 -61.02 22.75 0.26
N ASN A 63 -62.16 23.23 -0.26
CA ASN A 63 -62.66 24.58 0.02
C ASN A 63 -62.95 24.88 1.51
N ASN A 64 -62.99 23.85 2.38
CA ASN A 64 -63.22 23.97 3.82
C ASN A 64 -61.93 23.81 4.64
N GLU A 65 -60.76 23.71 3.99
CA GLU A 65 -59.46 23.38 4.60
C GLU A 65 -59.40 21.96 5.20
N ASP A 66 -60.28 21.06 4.78
CA ASP A 66 -60.25 19.65 5.16
C ASP A 66 -59.35 18.87 4.19
N LEU A 67 -58.60 17.89 4.71
CA LEU A 67 -57.69 17.06 3.92
C LEU A 67 -58.47 15.94 3.20
N VAL A 68 -58.46 15.94 1.87
CA VAL A 68 -59.24 15.01 1.02
C VAL A 68 -58.31 14.24 0.10
N CYS A 69 -58.58 12.94 -0.10
CA CYS A 69 -57.77 12.07 -0.95
C CYS A 69 -58.02 12.38 -2.44
N ALA A 70 -56.94 12.61 -3.19
CA ALA A 70 -56.95 12.73 -4.66
C ALA A 70 -56.76 11.38 -5.36
N GLY A 71 -56.23 10.38 -4.67
CA GLY A 71 -55.94 9.05 -5.20
C GLY A 71 -55.23 8.18 -4.16
N SER A 72 -55.51 6.88 -4.15
CA SER A 72 -54.96 5.93 -3.17
C SER A 72 -54.76 4.52 -3.73
N ALA A 73 -53.87 3.76 -3.08
CA ALA A 73 -53.63 2.34 -3.36
C ALA A 73 -53.17 1.57 -2.10
N GLU A 74 -53.37 0.26 -2.10
CA GLU A 74 -52.77 -0.66 -1.13
C GLU A 74 -51.33 -1.00 -1.58
N LEU A 75 -50.37 -0.87 -0.67
CA LEU A 75 -48.98 -1.24 -0.90
C LEU A 75 -48.78 -2.69 -0.41
N THR A 76 -48.50 -3.62 -1.33
CA THR A 76 -48.38 -5.06 -1.03
C THR A 76 -46.98 -5.63 -1.31
N GLY A 77 -45.94 -4.78 -1.25
CA GLY A 77 -44.54 -5.19 -1.43
C GLY A 77 -44.10 -5.49 -2.88
N ILE A 78 -44.84 -5.02 -3.89
CA ILE A 78 -44.48 -5.04 -5.32
C ILE A 78 -44.87 -3.71 -5.96
N GLU A 79 -44.29 -3.35 -7.10
CA GLU A 79 -44.55 -2.09 -7.81
C GLU A 79 -46.05 -1.76 -7.93
N THR A 80 -46.41 -0.55 -7.48
CA THR A 80 -47.80 -0.09 -7.38
C THR A 80 -47.95 1.23 -8.12
N ALA A 81 -48.97 1.35 -8.97
CA ALA A 81 -49.34 2.59 -9.64
C ALA A 81 -50.82 2.89 -9.46
N PHE A 82 -51.17 4.15 -9.22
CA PHE A 82 -52.56 4.59 -9.07
C PHE A 82 -52.78 6.02 -9.57
N PRO A 83 -54.02 6.36 -9.98
CA PRO A 83 -54.29 7.66 -10.57
C PRO A 83 -54.61 8.71 -9.49
N LEU A 84 -54.06 9.92 -9.66
CA LEU A 84 -54.37 11.12 -8.90
C LEU A 84 -55.33 11.99 -9.68
N MET A 85 -56.43 12.39 -9.06
CA MET A 85 -57.48 13.17 -9.71
C MET A 85 -57.18 14.66 -9.66
N GLY A 86 -57.24 15.32 -10.81
CA GLY A 86 -57.08 16.76 -10.96
C GLY A 86 -58.39 17.51 -10.76
N ASN A 87 -58.31 18.76 -10.35
CA ASN A 87 -59.48 19.61 -10.11
C ASN A 87 -60.21 19.90 -11.42
N ASP A 88 -61.53 19.72 -11.46
CA ASP A 88 -62.34 20.11 -12.61
C ASP A 88 -62.56 21.64 -12.61
N GLN A 89 -61.80 22.34 -13.47
CA GLN A 89 -61.90 23.80 -13.63
C GLN A 89 -63.27 24.30 -14.14
N THR A 90 -64.20 23.41 -14.50
CA THR A 90 -65.54 23.79 -14.96
C THR A 90 -66.52 24.06 -13.83
N THR A 91 -66.17 23.76 -12.57
CA THR A 91 -66.97 24.07 -11.37
C THR A 91 -66.22 24.99 -10.39
N GLU A 92 -66.95 25.59 -9.43
CA GLU A 92 -66.33 26.43 -8.37
C GLU A 92 -65.85 25.60 -7.16
N ASP A 93 -66.09 24.28 -7.16
CA ASP A 93 -65.71 23.37 -6.09
C ASP A 93 -64.28 22.82 -6.34
N ILE A 94 -63.43 22.73 -5.30
CA ILE A 94 -62.12 22.06 -5.41
C ILE A 94 -62.33 20.57 -5.14
N ASP A 95 -62.35 19.77 -6.21
CA ASP A 95 -62.63 18.32 -6.18
C ASP A 95 -61.44 17.45 -6.64
N GLY A 96 -60.26 18.06 -6.79
CA GLY A 96 -58.99 17.38 -7.05
C GLY A 96 -57.79 18.33 -6.97
N LEU A 97 -56.61 17.88 -7.41
CA LEU A 97 -55.36 18.66 -7.41
C LEU A 97 -55.32 19.69 -8.55
N ASN A 98 -54.86 20.90 -8.28
CA ASN A 98 -54.65 21.90 -9.34
C ASN A 98 -53.28 21.69 -10.02
N ASP A 99 -53.17 22.01 -11.31
CA ASP A 99 -51.88 21.98 -12.02
C ASP A 99 -50.84 22.87 -11.31
N GLY A 100 -49.66 22.31 -11.04
CA GLY A 100 -48.56 22.94 -10.33
C GLY A 100 -48.67 22.90 -8.80
N GLN A 101 -49.68 22.23 -8.24
CA GLN A 101 -49.83 22.05 -6.78
C GLN A 101 -48.88 20.97 -6.25
N GLU A 102 -48.29 21.23 -5.09
CA GLU A 102 -47.45 20.26 -4.38
C GLU A 102 -48.26 19.04 -3.92
N LEU A 103 -47.65 17.85 -4.01
CA LEU A 103 -48.28 16.58 -3.67
C LEU A 103 -48.07 16.27 -2.19
N PHE A 104 -49.16 16.08 -1.44
CA PHE A 104 -49.10 15.64 -0.04
C PHE A 104 -49.30 14.13 0.04
N VAL A 105 -48.23 13.36 0.13
CA VAL A 105 -48.30 11.88 0.17
C VAL A 105 -48.34 11.42 1.63
N LEU A 106 -49.33 10.58 1.96
CA LEU A 106 -49.49 10.00 3.29
C LEU A 106 -49.59 8.48 3.18
N PHE A 107 -48.97 7.80 4.13
CA PHE A 107 -48.99 6.35 4.28
C PHE A 107 -49.58 5.95 5.63
N GLU A 108 -50.51 5.01 5.66
CA GLU A 108 -51.08 4.43 6.87
C GLU A 108 -50.70 2.95 6.99
N THR A 109 -49.99 2.59 8.06
CA THR A 109 -49.59 1.20 8.32
C THR A 109 -50.78 0.36 8.75
N SER A 110 -50.67 -0.97 8.62
CA SER A 110 -51.65 -1.91 9.19
C SER A 110 -51.91 -1.78 10.70
N GLN A 111 -51.03 -1.08 11.45
CA GLN A 111 -51.19 -0.81 12.88
C GLN A 111 -51.86 0.55 13.18
N GLY A 112 -52.13 1.36 12.15
CA GLY A 112 -52.80 2.65 12.26
C GLY A 112 -51.86 3.83 12.49
N ASP A 113 -50.55 3.64 12.31
CA ASP A 113 -49.57 4.73 12.31
C ASP A 113 -49.55 5.41 10.95
N GLN A 114 -49.49 6.75 10.94
CA GLN A 114 -49.52 7.56 9.72
C GLN A 114 -48.18 8.27 9.52
N TYR A 115 -47.66 8.21 8.31
CA TYR A 115 -46.38 8.80 7.89
C TYR A 115 -46.61 9.75 6.72
N PHE A 116 -45.91 10.89 6.73
CA PHE A 116 -45.79 11.80 5.61
C PHE A 116 -44.62 11.36 4.75
N LEU A 117 -44.84 11.18 3.45
CA LEU A 117 -43.83 10.72 2.52
C LEU A 117 -43.50 11.85 1.54
N THR A 118 -42.22 12.19 1.43
CA THR A 118 -41.74 13.14 0.42
C THR A 118 -41.14 12.35 -0.74
N PRO A 119 -41.79 12.34 -1.92
CA PRO A 119 -41.31 11.54 -3.05
C PRO A 119 -40.13 12.23 -3.76
N HIS A 120 -39.15 11.43 -4.18
CA HIS A 120 -38.00 11.84 -4.99
C HIS A 120 -37.97 11.16 -6.36
N PRO A 121 -37.68 11.92 -7.44
CA PRO A 121 -37.46 13.37 -7.47
C PRO A 121 -38.76 14.16 -7.29
N THR A 122 -38.81 15.20 -6.45
CA THR A 122 -40.06 15.90 -6.15
C THR A 122 -40.72 16.51 -7.38
N GLN A 123 -41.98 16.13 -7.66
CA GLN A 123 -42.79 16.68 -8.75
C GLN A 123 -44.13 17.24 -8.23
N ASN A 124 -44.56 18.37 -8.80
CA ASN A 124 -45.89 18.93 -8.59
C ASN A 124 -46.93 18.21 -9.47
N PHE A 125 -48.21 18.32 -9.12
CA PHE A 125 -49.29 17.76 -9.92
C PHE A 125 -49.31 18.36 -11.34
N VAL A 126 -49.35 17.50 -12.36
CA VAL A 126 -49.55 17.88 -13.76
C VAL A 126 -50.59 16.95 -14.38
N GLY A 127 -51.70 17.52 -14.86
CA GLY A 127 -52.75 16.74 -15.52
C GLY A 127 -52.26 15.96 -16.75
N ASN A 128 -52.68 14.70 -16.86
CA ASN A 128 -52.32 13.71 -17.89
C ASN A 128 -50.83 13.36 -17.96
N ASP A 129 -50.09 13.57 -16.87
CA ASP A 129 -48.68 13.23 -16.74
C ASP A 129 -48.47 11.92 -15.97
N ILE A 130 -47.25 11.37 -16.03
CA ILE A 130 -46.83 10.19 -15.26
C ILE A 130 -45.66 10.60 -14.36
N TYR A 131 -45.80 10.34 -13.06
CA TYR A 131 -44.77 10.61 -12.08
C TYR A 131 -44.20 9.32 -11.53
N TYR A 132 -42.91 9.12 -11.77
CA TYR A 132 -42.13 8.01 -11.26
C TYR A 132 -41.44 8.43 -9.97
N VAL A 133 -41.78 7.74 -8.89
CA VAL A 133 -41.13 7.88 -7.60
C VAL A 133 -40.11 6.77 -7.46
N ASN A 134 -38.85 7.17 -7.29
CA ASN A 134 -37.72 6.27 -7.13
C ASN A 134 -37.40 6.02 -5.66
N GLU A 135 -37.73 6.98 -4.79
CA GLU A 135 -37.47 6.95 -3.35
C GLU A 135 -38.47 7.83 -2.60
N PHE A 136 -38.73 7.50 -1.33
CA PHE A 136 -39.44 8.36 -0.39
C PHE A 136 -38.56 8.69 0.81
N ASP A 137 -38.52 9.97 1.18
CA ASP A 137 -38.21 10.37 2.56
C ASP A 137 -39.46 10.22 3.42
N MET A 138 -39.30 9.81 4.68
CA MET A 138 -40.42 9.53 5.57
C MET A 138 -40.35 10.30 6.88
N ASP A 139 -41.43 11.02 7.20
CA ASP A 139 -41.62 11.72 8.46
C ASP A 139 -42.83 11.15 9.20
N LEU A 140 -42.67 10.77 10.48
CA LEU A 140 -43.77 10.26 11.28
C LEU A 140 -44.81 11.36 11.55
N PHE A 141 -46.04 11.17 11.08
CA PHE A 141 -47.12 12.16 11.13
C PHE A 141 -48.06 11.96 12.33
N CYS A 142 -48.45 10.72 12.63
CA CYS A 142 -49.34 10.34 13.75
C CYS A 142 -48.92 8.94 14.24
N SER A 143 -48.70 8.71 15.55
CA SER A 143 -48.39 7.37 16.07
C SER A 143 -49.30 6.91 17.21
N ALA A 144 -49.52 5.60 17.27
CA ALA A 144 -50.23 4.89 18.32
C ALA A 144 -49.23 4.25 19.33
N GLU A 145 -48.55 5.08 20.13
CA GLU A 145 -47.70 4.77 21.30
C GLU A 145 -46.13 4.73 21.13
N ILE A 146 -45.48 5.80 21.65
CA ILE A 146 -44.25 5.93 22.51
C ILE A 146 -42.87 5.29 22.12
N TYR A 147 -41.91 6.19 21.76
CA TYR A 147 -40.43 6.31 21.96
C TYR A 147 -39.44 5.09 22.01
N GLU A 148 -38.36 5.14 21.20
CA GLU A 148 -36.94 5.41 21.59
C GLU A 148 -36.02 5.69 20.35
N TYR A 149 -34.80 6.24 20.55
CA TYR A 149 -33.96 7.05 19.64
C TYR A 149 -32.81 6.25 18.96
N GLU A 150 -32.43 6.56 17.70
CA GLU A 150 -31.28 5.96 16.96
C GLU A 150 -30.11 6.96 16.76
N ASP A 151 -28.90 6.42 16.62
CA ASP A 151 -27.59 7.11 16.64
C ASP A 151 -27.23 7.83 15.32
N VAL A 152 -26.42 8.91 15.43
CA VAL A 152 -26.01 9.79 14.31
C VAL A 152 -24.55 9.53 13.96
N TYR A 153 -24.24 9.31 12.68
CA TYR A 153 -22.88 8.99 12.20
C TYR A 153 -22.12 10.24 11.72
N GLY A 154 -20.80 10.30 11.97
CA GLY A 154 -19.90 11.39 11.56
C GLY A 154 -18.58 11.38 12.35
N CYS A 155 -17.56 12.13 11.90
CA CYS A 155 -16.27 12.20 12.58
C CYS A 155 -16.41 12.67 14.05
N THR A 156 -16.13 11.78 15.00
CA THR A 156 -16.22 11.96 16.45
C THR A 156 -14.90 12.41 17.10
N ASP A 157 -13.83 12.46 16.32
CA ASP A 157 -12.50 12.91 16.75
C ASP A 157 -12.40 14.44 16.76
N GLU A 158 -12.23 15.04 17.95
CA GLU A 158 -12.19 16.49 18.14
C GLU A 158 -10.97 17.18 17.52
N ASP A 159 -9.94 16.40 17.14
CA ASP A 159 -8.69 16.88 16.55
C ASP A 159 -8.69 16.86 15.01
N ALA A 160 -9.75 16.32 14.38
CA ALA A 160 -9.94 16.28 12.93
C ALA A 160 -10.70 17.51 12.38
N ASN A 161 -10.36 17.95 11.18
CA ASN A 161 -10.90 19.17 10.56
C ASN A 161 -12.41 19.12 10.26
N ASN A 162 -12.98 17.92 10.16
CA ASN A 162 -14.40 17.69 9.90
C ASN A 162 -15.12 17.01 11.07
N PHE A 163 -14.63 17.21 12.30
CA PHE A 163 -15.30 16.81 13.53
C PHE A 163 -16.77 17.27 13.60
N ASN A 164 -17.69 16.32 13.81
CA ASN A 164 -19.11 16.53 14.00
C ASN A 164 -19.53 16.28 15.46
N PRO A 165 -19.84 17.33 16.24
CA PRO A 165 -20.20 17.20 17.65
C PRO A 165 -21.60 16.59 17.91
N GLU A 166 -22.41 16.35 16.88
CA GLU A 166 -23.71 15.65 17.00
C GLU A 166 -23.63 14.17 16.61
N ALA A 167 -22.48 13.68 16.15
CA ALA A 167 -22.27 12.26 15.88
C ALA A 167 -22.13 11.46 17.19
N SER A 168 -22.92 10.40 17.33
CA SER A 168 -22.80 9.38 18.39
C SER A 168 -22.08 8.12 17.92
N THR A 169 -21.72 8.03 16.63
CA THR A 169 -20.94 6.91 16.08
C THR A 169 -19.99 7.39 14.97
N GLU A 170 -18.71 7.01 15.04
CA GLU A 170 -17.64 7.38 14.09
C GLU A 170 -17.85 6.73 12.71
N ASP A 171 -17.62 7.47 11.62
CA ASP A 171 -17.82 7.00 10.23
C ASP A 171 -16.54 7.05 9.37
N ASN A 172 -15.38 7.25 9.97
CA ASN A 172 -14.04 7.27 9.35
C ASN A 172 -13.85 8.35 8.29
N THR A 173 -14.64 9.43 8.34
CA THR A 173 -14.48 10.55 7.43
C THR A 173 -13.40 11.56 7.86
N CYS A 174 -12.71 11.35 8.99
CA CYS A 174 -11.81 12.33 9.63
C CYS A 174 -10.60 12.76 8.77
N ILE A 175 -10.41 14.08 8.60
CA ILE A 175 -9.31 14.71 7.82
C ILE A 175 -8.31 15.40 8.77
N TYR A 176 -7.01 15.10 8.61
CA TYR A 176 -5.92 15.57 9.47
C TYR A 176 -4.99 16.60 8.79
N PHE A 177 -4.18 17.28 9.60
CA PHE A 177 -3.30 18.38 9.17
C PHE A 177 -2.01 17.88 8.48
N THR A 178 -1.74 18.37 7.26
CA THR A 178 -0.49 18.19 6.51
C THR A 178 0.25 19.51 6.44
N PHE A 179 1.41 19.56 7.09
CA PHE A 179 2.22 20.76 7.29
C PHE A 179 3.20 20.96 6.13
N GLY A 180 3.22 22.15 5.53
CA GLY A 180 4.15 22.53 4.45
C GLY A 180 3.79 23.90 3.88
N CYS A 181 4.64 24.44 2.99
CA CYS A 181 4.35 25.75 2.40
C CYS A 181 3.18 25.68 1.41
N THR A 182 2.08 26.37 1.74
CA THR A 182 0.82 26.35 0.99
C THR A 182 0.70 27.47 -0.05
N ASP A 183 1.67 28.39 -0.12
CA ASP A 183 1.65 29.53 -1.04
C ASP A 183 2.34 29.19 -2.38
N PRO A 184 1.61 29.19 -3.51
CA PRO A 184 2.16 28.96 -4.86
C PRO A 184 3.23 29.96 -5.31
N HIS A 185 3.41 31.08 -4.60
CA HIS A 185 4.42 32.11 -4.91
C HIS A 185 5.72 31.95 -4.11
N SER A 186 5.82 30.93 -3.26
CA SER A 186 7.05 30.57 -2.55
C SER A 186 7.93 29.66 -3.42
N CYS A 187 9.24 29.66 -3.16
CA CYS A 187 10.19 28.82 -3.89
C CYS A 187 10.16 27.33 -3.44
N ASN A 188 9.57 27.01 -2.28
CA ASN A 188 9.34 25.63 -1.80
C ASN A 188 7.86 25.29 -1.62
N TYR A 189 7.02 25.84 -2.49
CA TYR A 189 5.61 25.51 -2.53
C TYR A 189 5.40 24.00 -2.65
N ASN A 190 4.54 23.45 -1.77
CA ASN A 190 4.10 22.06 -1.81
C ASN A 190 2.60 22.02 -2.11
N SER A 191 2.22 21.37 -3.22
CA SER A 191 0.81 21.22 -3.62
C SER A 191 -0.02 20.36 -2.67
N ASP A 192 0.63 19.58 -1.82
CA ASP A 192 0.00 18.58 -0.97
C ASP A 192 -0.16 19.04 0.49
N ALA A 193 0.37 20.23 0.84
CA ALA A 193 0.23 20.82 2.17
C ALA A 193 -1.16 21.47 2.36
N ASN A 194 -1.79 21.24 3.51
CA ASN A 194 -3.11 21.80 3.87
C ASN A 194 -3.08 22.71 5.12
N GLN A 195 -1.92 22.77 5.79
CA GLN A 195 -1.59 23.67 6.87
C GLN A 195 -0.22 24.29 6.64
N GLU A 196 -0.16 25.61 6.78
CA GLU A 196 1.08 26.36 6.67
C GLU A 196 1.97 26.09 7.90
N ASP A 197 3.21 25.65 7.67
CA ASP A 197 4.17 25.25 8.73
C ASP A 197 5.33 26.23 8.91
N GLU A 198 5.21 27.42 8.31
CA GLU A 198 6.23 28.47 8.27
C GLU A 198 7.49 28.06 7.50
N SER A 199 7.45 26.98 6.71
CA SER A 199 8.57 26.57 5.85
C SER A 199 8.69 27.42 4.59
N CYS A 200 7.69 28.23 4.21
CA CYS A 200 7.73 29.04 3.00
C CYS A 200 8.97 29.95 2.93
N PHE A 201 9.81 29.74 1.93
CA PHE A 201 10.87 30.67 1.56
C PHE A 201 10.52 31.39 0.26
N TYR A 202 10.71 32.71 0.28
CA TYR A 202 10.38 33.61 -0.82
C TYR A 202 11.68 34.22 -1.36
N PRO A 203 11.74 34.58 -2.65
CA PRO A 203 12.87 35.35 -3.18
C PRO A 203 13.01 36.66 -2.38
N VAL A 204 14.23 36.95 -1.93
CA VAL A 204 14.50 38.09 -1.06
C VAL A 204 14.65 39.34 -1.93
N GLU A 205 13.70 40.26 -1.84
CA GLU A 205 13.86 41.60 -2.41
C GLU A 205 14.91 42.40 -1.62
N GLU A 206 15.66 43.27 -2.30
CA GLU A 206 16.75 44.07 -1.73
C GLU A 206 16.36 44.69 -0.36
N SER A 207 17.16 44.40 0.67
CA SER A 207 16.94 44.96 2.01
C SER A 207 18.22 45.57 2.59
N SER A 208 18.08 46.73 3.24
CA SER A 208 19.19 47.50 3.83
C SER A 208 18.99 47.71 5.34
N TYR A 209 20.00 47.38 6.14
CA TYR A 209 20.01 47.57 7.59
C TYR A 209 21.07 48.59 8.02
N ASP A 210 20.68 49.54 8.87
CA ASP A 210 21.57 50.56 9.41
C ASP A 210 21.78 50.34 10.91
N LEU A 211 23.02 50.02 11.31
CA LEU A 211 23.41 49.84 12.71
C LEU A 211 24.24 51.02 13.22
N ASN A 212 23.89 51.52 14.41
CA ASN A 212 24.60 52.66 14.98
C ASN A 212 25.95 52.24 15.54
N ILE A 213 27.02 52.89 15.09
CA ILE A 213 28.36 52.70 15.64
C ILE A 213 28.93 54.03 16.13
N SER A 214 29.74 53.97 17.19
CA SER A 214 30.32 55.15 17.82
C SER A 214 31.84 55.11 17.69
N PRO A 215 32.49 56.09 17.07
CA PRO A 215 33.94 56.05 16.88
C PRO A 215 34.64 56.19 18.23
N ALA A 216 35.74 55.45 18.39
CA ALA A 216 36.68 55.65 19.48
C ALA A 216 37.39 57.00 19.33
N ASN A 217 37.84 57.59 20.43
CA ASN A 217 38.67 58.80 20.39
C ASN A 217 40.17 58.51 20.11
N TRP A 218 40.48 57.31 19.60
CA TRP A 218 41.82 56.76 19.36
C TRP A 218 41.73 55.72 18.24
N GLY A 219 42.86 55.37 17.62
CA GLY A 219 42.89 54.60 16.37
C GLY A 219 43.00 55.49 15.13
N GLY A 220 42.85 54.88 13.96
CA GLY A 220 42.95 55.50 12.65
C GLY A 220 41.89 56.55 12.33
N GLU A 221 42.14 57.35 11.28
CA GLU A 221 41.13 58.27 10.75
C GLU A 221 39.91 57.47 10.21
N THR A 222 38.70 57.92 10.54
CA THR A 222 37.45 57.32 10.06
C THR A 222 37.22 57.70 8.60
N PHE A 223 37.14 56.72 7.70
CA PHE A 223 36.82 56.90 6.29
C PHE A 223 35.55 56.14 5.92
N ASP A 224 34.90 56.53 4.82
CA ASP A 224 33.86 55.74 4.18
C ASP A 224 34.55 54.60 3.42
N PHE A 225 34.14 53.35 3.66
CA PHE A 225 34.71 52.14 3.04
C PHE A 225 33.62 51.48 2.20
N GLU A 226 33.80 51.38 0.88
CA GLU A 226 32.87 50.69 -0.02
C GLU A 226 33.51 49.32 -0.35
N ASP A 227 32.82 48.22 -0.01
CA ASP A 227 33.19 46.79 -0.15
C ASP A 227 34.11 46.14 0.90
N ASN A 228 33.62 45.84 2.11
CA ASN A 228 34.27 44.85 3.00
C ASN A 228 33.23 44.00 3.76
N HIS A 229 33.49 42.71 3.93
CA HIS A 229 32.67 41.82 4.77
C HIS A 229 33.07 41.92 6.26
N ILE A 230 32.25 41.35 7.15
CA ILE A 230 32.46 41.40 8.61
C ILE A 230 32.84 40.01 9.12
N VAL A 231 33.87 39.92 9.97
CA VAL A 231 34.32 38.66 10.59
C VAL A 231 34.08 38.74 12.11
N PRO A 232 33.15 37.93 12.67
CA PRO A 232 32.92 37.86 14.11
C PRO A 232 34.05 37.09 14.81
N ILE A 233 34.45 37.58 15.98
CA ILE A 233 35.47 36.95 16.83
C ILE A 233 34.81 36.39 18.09
N ASP A 234 34.90 35.08 18.22
CA ASP A 234 34.26 34.30 19.27
C ASP A 234 35.15 34.14 20.52
N GLU A 235 34.68 33.34 21.48
CA GLU A 235 35.41 33.04 22.72
C GLU A 235 36.59 32.07 22.52
N SER A 236 36.63 31.33 21.41
CA SER A 236 37.73 30.42 21.07
C SER A 236 39.02 31.17 20.70
N ASP A 237 38.88 32.36 20.09
CA ASP A 237 39.97 33.30 19.82
C ASP A 237 40.35 34.19 21.02
N ASP A 238 39.95 33.77 22.24
CA ASP A 238 40.12 34.53 23.48
C ASP A 238 39.62 35.98 23.34
N LEU A 239 38.54 36.18 22.58
CA LEU A 239 37.95 37.49 22.29
C LEU A 239 38.95 38.49 21.68
N GLY A 240 39.98 38.04 20.97
CA GLY A 240 41.01 38.91 20.38
C GLY A 240 42.06 39.41 21.38
N CYS A 241 42.27 38.71 22.49
CA CYS A 241 43.30 39.05 23.47
C CYS A 241 44.71 38.52 23.12
N HIS A 242 44.80 37.63 22.12
CA HIS A 242 46.04 37.09 21.57
C HIS A 242 46.14 37.34 20.05
N ASP A 243 47.30 37.02 19.46
CA ASP A 243 47.50 37.09 18.01
C ASP A 243 46.61 36.04 17.32
N TYR A 244 45.95 36.43 16.23
CA TYR A 244 45.11 35.54 15.44
C TYR A 244 45.95 34.60 14.58
N THR A 245 45.45 33.39 14.35
CA THR A 245 46.06 32.38 13.46
C THR A 245 45.64 32.52 12.00
N PHE A 246 44.64 33.38 11.72
CA PHE A 246 44.10 33.69 10.40
C PHE A 246 44.28 35.18 10.05
N GLU A 247 44.15 35.52 8.77
CA GLU A 247 44.19 36.90 8.27
C GLU A 247 42.76 37.38 7.92
N PHE A 248 42.47 38.66 8.17
CA PHE A 248 41.16 39.27 7.88
C PHE A 248 41.02 39.77 6.44
N ASP A 249 42.09 39.82 5.66
CA ASP A 249 42.09 40.26 4.25
C ASP A 249 41.33 41.57 3.97
N GLY A 250 41.41 42.54 4.90
CA GLY A 250 40.72 43.82 4.79
C GLY A 250 39.28 43.84 5.30
N ALA A 251 38.76 42.75 5.87
CA ALA A 251 37.45 42.70 6.51
C ALA A 251 37.36 43.56 7.79
N PHE A 252 36.14 43.81 8.26
CA PHE A 252 35.88 44.43 9.55
C PHE A 252 35.87 43.38 10.66
N ALA A 253 36.70 43.55 11.69
CA ALA A 253 36.70 42.65 12.85
C ALA A 253 35.58 43.04 13.83
N LEU A 254 34.62 42.14 14.08
CA LEU A 254 33.56 42.32 15.07
C LEU A 254 33.93 41.56 16.35
N ILE A 255 34.26 42.28 17.42
CA ILE A 255 34.86 41.69 18.63
C ILE A 255 33.97 41.93 19.85
N LYS A 256 33.61 40.86 20.56
CA LYS A 256 32.92 40.95 21.85
C LYS A 256 33.86 41.50 22.92
N ARG A 257 33.35 42.42 23.74
CA ARG A 257 34.10 42.93 24.90
C ARG A 257 34.46 41.81 25.89
N GLY A 258 35.75 41.61 26.11
CA GLY A 258 36.32 40.73 27.13
C GLY A 258 37.16 41.44 28.20
N ASP A 259 38.06 40.68 28.85
CA ASP A 259 38.87 41.13 29.99
C ASP A 259 40.15 41.91 29.64
N CYS A 260 40.64 41.78 28.40
CA CYS A 260 41.82 42.53 27.92
C CYS A 260 41.48 43.94 27.39
N GLN A 261 42.51 44.76 27.20
CA GLN A 261 42.35 46.16 26.77
C GLN A 261 41.78 46.26 25.35
N PHE A 262 40.87 47.21 25.10
CA PHE A 262 40.29 47.46 23.78
C PHE A 262 41.35 47.74 22.70
N SER A 263 42.40 48.47 23.05
CA SER A 263 43.49 48.74 22.13
C SER A 263 44.36 47.53 21.83
N LEU A 264 44.46 46.56 22.75
CA LEU A 264 45.14 45.31 22.45
C LEU A 264 44.34 44.51 21.40
N LYS A 265 43.01 44.42 21.56
CA LYS A 265 42.12 43.76 20.59
C LYS A 265 42.24 44.37 19.20
N ALA A 266 42.19 45.70 19.12
CA ALA A 266 42.31 46.40 17.85
C ALA A 266 43.72 46.29 17.23
N LEU A 267 44.78 46.24 18.04
CA LEU A 267 46.15 46.01 17.55
C LEU A 267 46.32 44.59 16.97
N ASN A 268 45.78 43.58 17.65
CA ASN A 268 45.86 42.21 17.18
C ASN A 268 45.09 42.02 15.86
N ALA A 269 43.88 42.62 15.76
CA ALA A 269 43.09 42.58 14.52
C ALA A 269 43.79 43.32 13.37
N GLN A 270 44.40 44.47 13.66
CA GLN A 270 45.21 45.20 12.68
C GLN A 270 46.40 44.38 12.19
N ASN A 271 47.13 43.71 13.10
CA ASN A 271 48.28 42.89 12.73
C ASN A 271 47.88 41.68 11.89
N ALA A 272 46.65 41.18 12.06
CA ALA A 272 46.04 40.15 11.25
C ALA A 272 45.36 40.68 9.97
N GLY A 273 45.47 41.98 9.65
CA GLY A 273 45.02 42.53 8.36
C GLY A 273 43.61 43.11 8.33
N ALA A 274 42.95 43.36 9.47
CA ALA A 274 41.62 43.98 9.51
C ALA A 274 41.67 45.45 9.04
N SER A 275 40.64 45.92 8.32
CA SER A 275 40.56 47.32 7.85
C SER A 275 39.86 48.26 8.84
N ALA A 276 39.01 47.73 9.71
CA ALA A 276 38.37 48.43 10.82
C ALA A 276 38.01 47.43 11.94
N VAL A 277 37.80 47.94 13.15
CA VAL A 277 37.42 47.11 14.31
C VAL A 277 36.17 47.65 14.97
N ILE A 278 35.16 46.79 15.16
CA ILE A 278 33.90 47.11 15.84
C ILE A 278 33.85 46.28 17.12
N ILE A 279 33.82 46.95 18.28
CA ILE A 279 33.77 46.29 19.59
C ILE A 279 32.40 46.50 20.22
N TYR A 280 31.68 45.42 20.47
CA TYR A 280 30.38 45.47 21.12
C TYR A 280 30.45 45.06 22.59
N ASN A 281 29.51 45.58 23.38
CA ASN A 281 29.48 45.34 24.81
C ASN A 281 29.02 43.92 25.12
N HIS A 282 29.57 43.29 26.17
CA HIS A 282 29.15 41.95 26.60
C HIS A 282 27.73 41.94 27.20
N ASN A 283 27.21 43.09 27.63
CA ASN A 283 25.84 43.21 28.13
C ASN A 283 24.89 43.56 27.00
N ASN A 284 23.81 42.78 26.80
CA ASN A 284 22.80 42.93 25.74
C ASN A 284 21.91 44.19 25.87
N GLY A 285 22.41 45.26 26.47
CA GLY A 285 21.72 46.55 26.55
C GLY A 285 22.00 47.44 25.34
N TYR A 286 21.11 48.40 25.11
CA TYR A 286 21.20 49.42 24.05
C TYR A 286 22.23 50.53 24.34
N GLU A 287 22.96 50.46 25.45
CA GLU A 287 23.96 51.46 25.80
C GLU A 287 25.28 51.20 25.07
N SER A 288 25.68 52.13 24.21
CA SER A 288 27.03 52.16 23.65
C SER A 288 28.08 52.31 24.76
N MET A 289 29.22 51.64 24.57
CA MET A 289 30.32 51.63 25.52
C MET A 289 31.35 52.72 25.20
N ASN A 290 31.87 53.34 26.26
CA ASN A 290 32.99 54.27 26.15
C ASN A 290 34.31 53.48 26.14
N MET A 291 35.03 53.53 25.03
CA MET A 291 36.28 52.81 24.86
C MET A 291 37.48 53.71 25.17
N GLY A 292 38.21 53.38 26.24
CA GLY A 292 39.49 54.03 26.56
C GLY A 292 40.65 53.43 25.76
N GLY A 293 41.56 54.27 25.25
CA GLY A 293 42.67 53.86 24.37
C GLY A 293 43.76 52.99 25.01
N GLY A 294 43.80 52.86 26.34
CA GLY A 294 44.72 51.94 26.99
C GLY A 294 46.20 52.21 26.66
N SER A 295 47.02 51.15 26.67
CA SER A 295 48.48 51.24 26.48
C SER A 295 48.92 51.25 25.01
N TYR A 296 48.09 50.75 24.10
CA TYR A 296 48.46 50.49 22.70
C TYR A 296 47.78 51.43 21.70
N SER A 297 47.04 52.45 22.16
CA SER A 297 46.28 53.36 21.27
C SER A 297 47.11 54.07 20.21
N ASP A 298 48.40 54.32 20.50
CA ASP A 298 49.29 55.06 19.61
C ASP A 298 49.88 54.18 18.50
N GLU A 299 49.63 52.86 18.54
CA GLU A 299 50.13 51.85 17.58
C GLU A 299 49.05 51.39 16.59
N ILE A 300 47.84 51.95 16.69
CA ILE A 300 46.67 51.54 15.92
C ILE A 300 46.36 52.61 14.88
N ASP A 301 46.50 52.23 13.61
CA ASP A 301 46.32 53.04 12.42
C ASP A 301 44.96 52.78 11.72
N ILE A 302 44.21 51.74 12.12
CA ILE A 302 42.86 51.44 11.60
C ILE A 302 41.75 52.04 12.49
N PRO A 303 40.60 52.44 11.92
CA PRO A 303 39.49 53.00 12.68
C PRO A 303 38.86 51.98 13.63
N VAL A 304 38.50 52.45 14.83
CA VAL A 304 37.90 51.62 15.89
C VAL A 304 36.55 52.20 16.30
N TYR A 305 35.52 51.36 16.33
CA TYR A 305 34.14 51.73 16.64
C TYR A 305 33.60 50.90 17.81
N SER A 306 32.70 51.47 18.60
CA SER A 306 31.89 50.74 19.58
C SER A 306 30.45 50.61 19.11
N MET A 307 29.86 49.48 19.47
CA MET A 307 28.45 49.17 19.25
C MET A 307 27.77 48.81 20.57
N SER A 308 26.44 48.95 20.65
CA SER A 308 25.69 48.45 21.79
C SER A 308 25.78 46.92 21.87
N GLY A 309 25.61 46.34 23.05
CA GLY A 309 25.69 44.88 23.16
C GLY A 309 24.45 44.17 22.61
N TYR A 310 23.33 44.89 22.48
CA TYR A 310 22.14 44.38 21.80
C TYR A 310 22.37 44.25 20.28
N GLU A 311 22.78 45.34 19.62
CA GLU A 311 23.06 45.34 18.18
C GLU A 311 24.23 44.39 17.84
N GLY A 312 25.27 44.34 18.68
CA GLY A 312 26.44 43.49 18.43
C GLY A 312 26.18 41.99 18.57
N HIS A 313 25.34 41.55 19.52
CA HIS A 313 24.94 40.13 19.58
C HIS A 313 24.04 39.75 18.40
N LEU A 314 23.10 40.62 18.02
CA LEU A 314 22.24 40.36 16.86
C LEU A 314 23.07 40.23 15.57
N LEU A 315 24.02 41.14 15.36
CA LEU A 315 24.88 41.10 14.19
C LEU A 315 25.78 39.87 14.17
N ALA A 316 26.40 39.50 15.30
CA ALA A 316 27.25 38.30 15.38
C ALA A 316 26.45 37.03 15.09
N SER A 317 25.28 36.86 15.71
CA SER A 317 24.42 35.69 15.45
C SER A 317 23.83 35.66 14.03
N TRP A 318 23.61 36.82 13.42
CA TRP A 318 23.16 36.89 12.02
C TRP A 318 24.24 36.45 11.04
N ILE A 319 25.51 36.80 11.28
CA ILE A 319 26.64 36.39 10.43
C ILE A 319 26.98 34.91 10.62
N GLU A 320 26.90 34.37 11.85
CA GLU A 320 27.23 32.96 12.16
C GLU A 320 26.24 31.94 11.59
N ASN A 321 25.04 32.35 11.16
CA ASN A 321 23.99 31.48 10.59
C ASN A 321 23.98 31.47 9.03
N ASP A 322 25.14 31.57 8.38
CA ASP A 322 25.32 31.36 6.92
C ASP A 322 24.46 32.25 5.99
N SER A 323 24.56 33.58 6.14
CA SER A 323 24.01 34.52 5.14
C SER A 323 25.03 34.75 4.00
N PRO A 324 24.81 34.24 2.76
CA PRO A 324 25.92 34.10 1.80
C PRO A 324 26.32 35.40 1.09
N ASN A 325 25.40 36.38 0.92
CA ASN A 325 25.63 37.54 0.06
C ASN A 325 25.18 38.86 0.73
N TYR A 326 26.11 39.56 1.38
CA TYR A 326 25.89 40.92 1.88
C TYR A 326 27.11 41.81 1.66
N GLN A 327 26.87 43.09 1.41
CA GLN A 327 27.89 44.12 1.42
C GLN A 327 27.76 44.94 2.70
N ALA A 328 28.88 45.14 3.41
CA ALA A 328 28.92 46.03 4.56
C ALA A 328 29.82 47.24 4.29
N PHE A 329 29.32 48.44 4.61
CA PHE A 329 30.09 49.65 4.55
C PHE A 329 29.81 50.56 5.73
N ILE A 330 30.80 51.35 6.12
CA ILE A 330 30.64 52.35 7.17
C ILE A 330 30.48 53.71 6.51
N GLN A 331 29.37 54.39 6.77
CA GLN A 331 29.13 55.75 6.31
C GLN A 331 28.52 56.60 7.43
N SER A 332 29.06 57.79 7.66
CA SER A 332 28.49 58.76 8.63
C SER A 332 28.25 58.23 10.07
N HIS A 333 29.08 57.30 10.54
CA HIS A 333 28.97 56.60 11.84
C HIS A 333 27.82 55.58 11.93
N ASN A 334 27.31 55.11 10.80
CA ASN A 334 26.49 53.92 10.73
C ASN A 334 27.23 52.83 9.97
N LEU A 335 27.02 51.60 10.40
CA LEU A 335 27.33 50.41 9.62
C LEU A 335 26.09 50.08 8.79
N HIS A 336 26.22 50.22 7.47
CA HIS A 336 25.21 49.85 6.49
C HIS A 336 25.47 48.43 6.03
N ILE A 337 24.44 47.59 6.06
CA ILE A 337 24.46 46.23 5.55
C ILE A 337 23.41 46.15 4.46
N ILE A 338 23.83 45.87 3.23
CA ILE A 338 22.94 45.66 2.09
C ILE A 338 22.97 44.17 1.76
N VAL A 339 21.78 43.56 1.73
CA VAL A 339 21.58 42.20 1.24
C VAL A 339 21.13 42.30 -0.21
N GLU A 340 21.91 41.73 -1.13
CA GLU A 340 21.59 41.73 -2.56
C GLU A 340 20.38 40.83 -2.84
N SER A 341 19.54 41.18 -3.83
CA SER A 341 18.37 40.36 -4.18
C SER A 341 18.81 39.04 -4.80
N MET A 342 18.30 37.93 -4.27
CA MET A 342 18.56 36.58 -4.77
C MET A 342 17.28 36.00 -5.39
N ASP A 343 17.40 35.39 -6.57
CA ASP A 343 16.39 34.49 -7.13
C ASP A 343 16.31 33.18 -6.33
N CYS A 344 15.38 32.29 -6.69
CA CYS A 344 15.21 30.99 -6.00
C CYS A 344 16.46 30.07 -6.09
N GLU A 345 17.51 30.47 -6.81
CA GLU A 345 18.78 29.75 -6.97
C GLU A 345 19.98 30.47 -6.33
N GLY A 346 19.78 31.68 -5.79
CA GLY A 346 20.81 32.39 -5.03
C GLY A 346 21.68 33.40 -5.80
N ASN A 347 21.23 33.94 -6.94
CA ASN A 347 22.02 34.87 -7.76
C ASN A 347 21.50 36.32 -7.77
N SER A 348 22.43 37.28 -7.94
CA SER A 348 22.20 38.75 -7.92
C SER A 348 21.67 39.29 -9.26
N LEU A 349 20.42 39.79 -9.27
CA LEU A 349 19.74 40.35 -10.45
C LEU A 349 20.14 41.81 -10.71
N ASN A 350 21.00 42.07 -11.69
CA ASN A 350 21.05 43.37 -12.37
C ASN A 350 21.72 43.29 -13.76
N ASN A 351 20.96 43.46 -14.85
CA ASN A 351 21.23 44.56 -15.79
C ASN A 351 20.11 44.84 -16.81
N GLU A 352 20.04 46.11 -17.20
CA GLU A 352 19.13 46.78 -18.12
C GLU A 352 19.08 46.16 -19.55
N ASP A 353 17.94 45.61 -19.98
CA ASP A 353 17.45 45.61 -21.38
C ASP A 353 16.08 44.90 -21.53
N GLU A 354 14.98 45.47 -21.00
CA GLU A 354 13.64 44.88 -21.17
C GLU A 354 12.82 45.43 -22.36
N ILE A 355 12.49 44.56 -23.34
CA ILE A 355 11.59 44.83 -24.48
C ILE A 355 10.36 43.92 -24.37
N SER A 356 9.14 44.47 -24.23
CA SER A 356 7.93 43.63 -24.11
C SER A 356 7.38 43.12 -25.46
N GLY A 357 6.99 41.84 -25.52
CA GLY A 357 6.36 41.17 -26.66
C GLY A 357 6.15 39.68 -26.41
N CYS A 358 5.26 39.03 -27.18
CA CYS A 358 5.00 37.60 -27.01
C CYS A 358 6.23 36.76 -27.35
N MET A 359 6.67 35.90 -26.42
CA MET A 359 7.93 35.13 -26.52
C MET A 359 7.72 33.72 -27.08
N GLU A 360 6.47 33.28 -27.28
CA GLU A 360 6.16 32.00 -27.91
C GLU A 360 6.24 32.05 -29.44
N ASN A 361 7.11 31.23 -30.03
CA ASN A 361 7.38 31.22 -31.48
C ASN A 361 6.20 30.75 -32.36
N THR A 362 5.18 30.13 -31.75
CA THR A 362 3.94 29.66 -32.38
C THR A 362 2.83 30.71 -32.37
N ALA A 363 2.97 31.77 -31.57
CA ALA A 363 2.02 32.87 -31.53
C ALA A 363 2.15 33.75 -32.78
N CYS A 364 1.01 34.20 -33.30
CA CYS A 364 0.95 35.03 -34.49
C CYS A 364 1.56 36.44 -34.30
N ASN A 365 1.74 36.88 -33.05
CA ASN A 365 2.43 38.10 -32.66
C ASN A 365 3.79 37.87 -31.98
N TYR A 366 4.42 36.71 -32.23
CA TYR A 366 5.75 36.40 -31.73
C TYR A 366 6.79 37.48 -32.07
N ASN A 367 7.61 37.85 -31.08
CA ASN A 367 8.72 38.77 -31.23
C ASN A 367 9.99 38.18 -30.59
N ASP A 368 10.95 37.81 -31.43
CA ASP A 368 12.24 37.19 -31.06
C ASP A 368 13.21 38.14 -30.31
N GLN A 369 12.86 39.42 -30.17
CA GLN A 369 13.61 40.41 -29.40
C GLN A 369 12.89 40.82 -28.10
N ALA A 370 11.80 40.14 -27.74
CA ALA A 370 11.12 40.39 -26.48
C ALA A 370 11.87 39.69 -25.33
N SER A 371 11.98 40.38 -24.20
CA SER A 371 12.60 39.89 -22.97
C SER A 371 11.64 40.02 -21.77
N GLN A 372 10.37 40.34 -22.04
CA GLN A 372 9.28 40.39 -21.09
C GLN A 372 7.96 40.02 -21.81
N GLU A 373 7.21 39.06 -21.29
CA GLU A 373 6.00 38.49 -21.90
C GLU A 373 4.88 39.54 -22.05
N ASP A 374 4.20 39.58 -23.21
CA ASP A 374 3.00 40.38 -23.51
C ASP A 374 1.96 39.48 -24.20
N ASP A 375 0.66 39.82 -24.17
CA ASP A 375 -0.45 38.93 -24.55
C ASP A 375 -0.24 38.23 -25.93
N CYS A 376 -0.05 36.91 -25.92
CA CYS A 376 0.10 36.06 -27.12
C CYS A 376 -1.26 35.68 -27.75
N TYR A 377 -1.37 35.73 -29.08
CA TYR A 377 -2.53 35.18 -29.79
C TYR A 377 -2.13 34.17 -30.88
N PHE A 378 -2.85 33.07 -30.98
CA PHE A 378 -2.56 31.92 -31.85
C PHE A 378 -3.56 31.81 -33.00
N ALA A 379 -3.20 31.09 -34.06
CA ALA A 379 -4.10 30.81 -35.18
C ALA A 379 -5.15 29.75 -34.78
N GLU A 380 -6.39 29.90 -35.26
CA GLU A 380 -7.45 28.91 -35.04
C GLU A 380 -7.14 27.61 -35.81
N VAL A 381 -7.57 26.46 -35.27
CA VAL A 381 -7.29 25.13 -35.84
C VAL A 381 -7.69 25.10 -37.33
N ASN A 382 -6.72 24.74 -38.18
CA ASN A 382 -6.79 24.68 -39.65
C ASN A 382 -6.77 26.00 -40.43
N TYR A 383 -6.58 27.13 -39.74
CA TYR A 383 -6.31 28.43 -40.35
C TYR A 383 -4.88 28.89 -40.04
N ASP A 384 -4.32 29.73 -40.90
CA ASP A 384 -3.06 30.41 -40.63
C ASP A 384 -3.28 31.70 -39.79
N CYS A 385 -2.19 32.34 -39.36
CA CYS A 385 -2.22 33.56 -38.56
C CYS A 385 -2.87 34.79 -39.23
N ASN A 386 -3.24 34.71 -40.51
CA ASN A 386 -3.99 35.74 -41.21
C ASN A 386 -5.48 35.38 -41.36
N GLY A 387 -5.90 34.22 -40.83
CA GLY A 387 -7.26 33.68 -40.96
C GLY A 387 -7.50 33.01 -42.31
N ASP A 388 -6.45 32.62 -43.04
CA ASP A 388 -6.56 31.92 -44.32
C ASP A 388 -6.50 30.39 -44.08
N CYS A 389 -7.39 29.64 -44.72
CA CYS A 389 -7.48 28.18 -44.56
C CYS A 389 -6.23 27.46 -45.11
N LEU A 390 -5.72 26.46 -44.37
CA LEU A 390 -4.53 25.69 -44.74
C LEU A 390 -4.78 24.65 -45.86
N LEU A 391 -5.99 24.10 -45.95
CA LEU A 391 -6.42 23.16 -47.01
C LEU A 391 -7.83 23.49 -47.50
N ASP A 392 -7.89 24.19 -48.63
CA ASP A 392 -9.11 24.55 -49.37
C ASP A 392 -8.91 24.19 -50.86
N GLU A 393 -9.02 22.90 -51.16
CA GLU A 393 -8.79 22.28 -52.46
C GLU A 393 -9.80 22.77 -53.50
N ASN A 394 -10.98 23.20 -53.05
CA ASN A 394 -12.03 23.74 -53.90
C ASN A 394 -12.05 25.29 -53.95
N ASN A 395 -11.28 25.93 -53.09
CA ASN A 395 -10.94 27.35 -53.02
C ASN A 395 -12.14 28.27 -52.69
N ASP A 396 -13.11 27.80 -51.90
CA ASP A 396 -14.35 28.50 -51.53
C ASP A 396 -14.30 29.28 -50.21
N GLY A 397 -13.18 29.23 -49.50
CA GLY A 397 -12.92 29.96 -48.26
C GLY A 397 -13.41 29.25 -47.00
N ILE A 398 -13.74 27.95 -47.10
CA ILE A 398 -14.02 27.05 -45.99
C ILE A 398 -13.04 25.89 -46.09
N CYS A 399 -12.40 25.49 -44.99
CA CYS A 399 -11.49 24.33 -45.03
C CYS A 399 -12.23 23.05 -45.38
N ASP A 400 -11.61 22.21 -46.22
CA ASP A 400 -12.26 21.01 -46.77
C ASP A 400 -12.69 20.01 -45.68
N GLU A 401 -12.03 20.00 -44.52
CA GLU A 401 -12.43 19.19 -43.36
C GLU A 401 -13.76 19.63 -42.71
N TYR A 402 -14.25 20.82 -43.05
CA TYR A 402 -15.56 21.34 -42.65
C TYR A 402 -16.59 21.24 -43.79
N GLN A 403 -16.24 20.66 -44.95
CA GLN A 403 -17.20 20.34 -46.00
C GLN A 403 -17.81 18.94 -45.80
N ILE A 404 -19.05 18.92 -45.32
CA ILE A 404 -19.83 17.69 -45.05
C ILE A 404 -20.15 16.93 -46.35
N PRO A 405 -19.71 15.66 -46.50
CA PRO A 405 -20.26 14.73 -47.48
C PRO A 405 -21.46 13.97 -46.88
N VAL A 406 -22.55 13.91 -47.65
CA VAL A 406 -23.85 13.37 -47.27
C VAL A 406 -23.79 11.86 -46.95
N GLY A 407 -24.08 11.46 -45.71
CA GLY A 407 -24.46 10.08 -45.38
C GLY A 407 -24.09 9.55 -43.98
N ASP A 408 -24.43 10.25 -42.90
CA ASP A 408 -24.24 9.79 -41.51
C ASP A 408 -25.40 8.92 -41.03
N CYS A 409 -25.13 7.95 -40.15
CA CYS A 409 -26.13 7.58 -39.13
C CYS A 409 -26.01 8.62 -38.01
N LEU A 410 -26.74 9.72 -38.16
CA LEU A 410 -26.83 10.75 -37.12
C LEU A 410 -27.34 10.14 -35.81
N PRO A 411 -26.85 10.60 -34.64
CA PRO A 411 -27.43 10.24 -33.36
C PRO A 411 -28.93 10.59 -33.38
N LEU A 412 -29.77 9.58 -33.13
CA LEU A 412 -31.22 9.77 -33.12
C LEU A 412 -31.60 10.55 -31.86
N ASP A 413 -32.32 11.66 -32.05
CA ASP A 413 -32.93 12.39 -30.94
C ASP A 413 -34.17 11.63 -30.47
N TYR A 414 -34.12 11.19 -29.21
CA TYR A 414 -35.22 10.47 -28.56
C TYR A 414 -36.23 11.40 -27.87
N ASN A 415 -35.97 12.72 -27.84
CA ASN A 415 -36.96 13.67 -27.33
C ASN A 415 -38.18 13.72 -28.26
N TYR A 416 -39.37 13.79 -27.66
CA TYR A 416 -40.63 13.89 -28.39
C TYR A 416 -41.55 14.93 -27.77
N LEU A 417 -42.39 15.54 -28.60
CA LEU A 417 -43.36 16.55 -28.16
C LEU A 417 -44.69 15.89 -27.79
N ASN A 418 -45.31 16.30 -26.69
CA ASN A 418 -46.64 15.83 -26.32
C ASN A 418 -47.71 16.56 -27.14
N THR A 419 -48.29 15.88 -28.13
CA THR A 419 -49.36 16.38 -29.03
C THR A 419 -50.77 16.10 -28.49
N GLY A 420 -50.88 15.48 -27.32
CA GLY A 420 -52.14 15.29 -26.58
C GLY A 420 -52.94 14.01 -26.89
N SER A 421 -52.82 13.41 -28.07
CA SER A 421 -53.41 12.10 -28.38
C SER A 421 -52.31 11.04 -28.44
N ASN A 422 -52.38 9.97 -27.65
CA ASN A 422 -51.31 8.98 -27.58
C ASN A 422 -51.79 7.53 -27.68
N MET A 423 -50.88 6.61 -27.97
CA MET A 423 -51.05 5.16 -27.87
C MET A 423 -50.06 4.66 -26.82
N THR A 424 -50.47 3.76 -25.93
CA THR A 424 -49.53 3.16 -24.96
C THR A 424 -48.88 1.93 -25.57
N PHE A 425 -47.56 1.94 -25.68
CA PHE A 425 -46.75 0.82 -26.13
C PHE A 425 -46.23 0.05 -24.91
N ALA A 426 -46.74 -1.16 -24.67
CA ALA A 426 -46.46 -1.96 -23.47
C ALA A 426 -45.60 -3.20 -23.82
N LEU A 427 -44.46 -3.33 -23.14
CA LEU A 427 -43.53 -4.45 -23.30
C LEU A 427 -43.79 -5.51 -22.23
N ALA A 428 -44.23 -6.70 -22.63
CA ALA A 428 -44.27 -7.85 -21.72
C ALA A 428 -42.85 -8.38 -21.46
N ASN A 429 -42.61 -9.04 -20.32
CA ASN A 429 -41.33 -9.67 -19.99
C ASN A 429 -40.82 -10.60 -21.12
N SER A 430 -41.72 -11.31 -21.82
CA SER A 430 -41.35 -12.14 -22.97
C SER A 430 -40.77 -11.36 -24.16
N SER A 431 -41.14 -10.09 -24.31
CA SER A 431 -40.61 -9.21 -25.36
C SER A 431 -39.23 -8.66 -25.01
N LEU A 432 -38.96 -8.43 -23.73
CA LEU A 432 -37.64 -8.03 -23.25
C LEU A 432 -36.62 -9.16 -23.40
N ILE A 433 -37.04 -10.40 -23.11
CA ILE A 433 -36.20 -11.59 -23.38
C ILE A 433 -35.79 -11.68 -24.85
N SER A 434 -36.64 -11.23 -25.79
CA SER A 434 -36.33 -11.31 -27.22
C SER A 434 -35.30 -10.29 -27.73
N ILE A 435 -35.10 -9.17 -27.01
CA ILE A 435 -34.07 -8.16 -27.30
C ILE A 435 -32.98 -8.11 -26.24
N GLY A 436 -33.05 -8.96 -25.20
CA GLY A 436 -32.08 -8.96 -24.09
C GLY A 436 -30.64 -9.28 -24.52
N SER A 437 -30.44 -9.93 -25.67
CA SER A 437 -29.11 -10.11 -26.25
C SER A 437 -28.50 -8.82 -26.82
N LEU A 438 -29.29 -7.77 -27.01
CA LEU A 438 -28.85 -6.46 -27.52
C LEU A 438 -28.34 -5.54 -26.39
N GLY A 439 -28.49 -5.94 -25.12
CA GLY A 439 -28.10 -5.15 -23.95
C GLY A 439 -29.12 -4.08 -23.58
N GLU A 440 -28.70 -3.13 -22.75
CA GLU A 440 -29.50 -1.95 -22.40
C GLU A 440 -29.43 -0.89 -23.50
N GLY A 441 -30.47 -0.05 -23.62
CA GLY A 441 -30.51 0.98 -24.64
C GLY A 441 -31.85 1.69 -24.80
N TYR A 442 -31.93 2.63 -25.73
CA TYR A 442 -33.14 3.40 -25.99
C TYR A 442 -33.98 2.76 -27.10
N LEU A 443 -35.24 2.46 -26.80
CA LEU A 443 -36.24 2.08 -27.78
C LEU A 443 -37.13 3.28 -28.11
N GLY A 444 -37.20 3.66 -29.38
CA GLY A 444 -38.04 4.76 -29.86
C GLY A 444 -38.94 4.35 -31.02
N ALA A 445 -40.12 4.97 -31.08
CA ALA A 445 -41.00 4.93 -32.24
C ALA A 445 -40.83 6.22 -33.04
N PHE A 446 -40.53 6.11 -34.33
CA PHE A 446 -40.18 7.24 -35.18
C PHE A 446 -41.19 7.43 -36.31
N PHE A 447 -41.38 8.67 -36.74
CA PHE A 447 -42.14 9.05 -37.94
C PHE A 447 -41.32 10.02 -38.79
N THR A 448 -41.77 10.30 -40.01
CA THR A 448 -41.11 11.27 -40.89
C THR A 448 -41.95 12.53 -40.96
N ASN A 449 -41.38 13.68 -40.60
CA ASN A 449 -42.07 14.97 -40.63
C ASN A 449 -42.24 15.51 -42.07
N ASN A 450 -42.85 16.68 -42.20
CA ASN A 450 -43.08 17.35 -43.49
C ASN A 450 -41.79 17.73 -44.26
N GLN A 451 -40.63 17.67 -43.61
CA GLN A 451 -39.31 18.02 -44.11
C GLN A 451 -38.48 16.78 -44.50
N GLU A 452 -39.08 15.59 -44.45
CA GLU A 452 -38.41 14.29 -44.68
C GLU A 452 -37.39 13.90 -43.58
N GLU A 453 -37.48 14.51 -42.40
CA GLU A 453 -36.61 14.19 -41.26
C GLU A 453 -37.26 13.14 -40.35
N LEU A 454 -36.44 12.24 -39.80
CA LEU A 454 -36.88 11.21 -38.87
C LEU A 454 -37.00 11.81 -37.47
N VAL A 455 -38.21 11.80 -36.89
CA VAL A 455 -38.53 12.43 -35.60
C VAL A 455 -39.13 11.40 -34.65
N CYS A 456 -38.74 11.44 -33.38
CA CYS A 456 -39.27 10.56 -32.34
C CYS A 456 -40.71 10.96 -31.97
N ALA A 457 -41.62 9.98 -31.94
CA ALA A 457 -42.99 10.13 -31.43
C ALA A 457 -43.13 9.60 -29.99
N GLY A 458 -42.16 8.88 -29.46
CA GLY A 458 -42.22 8.28 -28.13
C GLY A 458 -41.07 7.31 -27.92
N SER A 459 -40.49 7.33 -26.72
CA SER A 459 -39.33 6.49 -26.41
C SER A 459 -39.28 6.06 -24.94
N SER A 460 -38.51 5.01 -24.67
CA SER A 460 -38.18 4.56 -23.32
C SER A 460 -36.77 3.98 -23.27
N TYR A 461 -36.13 4.10 -22.11
CA TYR A 461 -34.90 3.38 -21.82
C TYR A 461 -35.23 1.96 -21.38
N ILE A 462 -34.57 0.98 -22.00
CA ILE A 462 -34.78 -0.44 -21.75
C ILE A 462 -33.57 -0.97 -20.98
N ASN A 463 -33.78 -1.37 -19.73
CA ASN A 463 -32.78 -1.95 -18.83
C ASN A 463 -33.12 -3.40 -18.39
N GLY A 464 -34.02 -4.05 -19.13
CA GLY A 464 -34.46 -5.42 -18.83
C GLY A 464 -35.65 -5.56 -17.88
N THR A 465 -36.23 -4.45 -17.37
CA THR A 465 -37.49 -4.48 -16.61
C THR A 465 -38.72 -4.20 -17.50
N GLU A 466 -39.90 -4.71 -17.11
CA GLU A 466 -41.16 -4.45 -17.83
C GLU A 466 -41.42 -2.94 -17.87
N THR A 467 -41.53 -2.38 -19.08
CA THR A 467 -41.71 -0.94 -19.29
C THR A 467 -42.82 -0.68 -20.31
N ALA A 468 -43.46 0.47 -20.18
CA ALA A 468 -44.44 0.98 -21.12
C ALA A 468 -44.20 2.46 -21.36
N PHE A 469 -44.36 2.91 -22.60
CA PHE A 469 -44.20 4.31 -22.96
C PHE A 469 -45.27 4.79 -23.94
N PRO A 470 -45.63 6.09 -23.91
CA PRO A 470 -46.59 6.63 -24.84
C PRO A 470 -45.94 6.93 -26.20
N ILE A 471 -46.65 6.61 -27.28
CA ILE A 471 -46.36 7.07 -28.65
C ILE A 471 -47.37 8.16 -28.97
N MET A 472 -46.90 9.35 -29.30
CA MET A 472 -47.70 10.52 -29.62
C MET A 472 -48.24 10.43 -31.04
N GLY A 473 -49.51 10.77 -31.19
CA GLY A 473 -50.23 10.77 -32.46
C GLY A 473 -50.29 12.14 -33.09
N ASP A 474 -50.41 12.17 -34.41
CA ASP A 474 -50.51 13.42 -35.16
C ASP A 474 -51.78 14.20 -34.78
N ASP A 475 -51.62 15.48 -34.46
CA ASP A 475 -52.75 16.37 -34.19
C ASP A 475 -53.42 16.73 -35.54
N LEU A 476 -54.66 16.30 -35.74
CA LEU A 476 -55.40 16.58 -36.99
C LEU A 476 -55.91 18.03 -37.11
N THR A 477 -55.53 18.90 -36.17
CA THR A 477 -56.03 20.28 -36.06
C THR A 477 -55.09 21.29 -36.70
N THR A 478 -53.83 20.93 -36.92
CA THR A 478 -52.85 21.71 -37.68
C THR A 478 -52.49 21.00 -38.99
N ASP A 479 -51.79 21.71 -39.89
CA ASP A 479 -51.27 21.14 -41.14
C ASP A 479 -49.84 20.56 -40.94
N GLU A 480 -49.30 20.59 -39.72
CA GLU A 480 -47.97 20.09 -39.36
C GLU A 480 -48.07 18.61 -38.99
N ILE A 481 -47.15 17.77 -39.51
CA ILE A 481 -47.02 16.38 -39.06
C ILE A 481 -46.10 16.41 -37.84
N ASP A 482 -46.67 16.30 -36.65
CA ASP A 482 -45.97 16.41 -35.36
C ASP A 482 -46.12 15.17 -34.47
N GLY A 483 -46.84 14.16 -34.95
CA GLY A 483 -46.93 12.85 -34.33
C GLY A 483 -47.23 11.73 -35.33
N MET A 484 -47.43 10.53 -34.81
CA MET A 484 -47.66 9.34 -35.64
C MET A 484 -49.10 9.30 -36.16
N ASP A 485 -49.28 9.17 -37.48
CA ASP A 485 -50.59 8.87 -38.09
C ASP A 485 -50.70 7.36 -38.39
N SER A 486 -51.85 6.88 -38.90
CA SER A 486 -52.22 5.44 -39.03
C SER A 486 -51.31 4.58 -39.95
N GLN A 487 -50.03 4.50 -39.62
CA GLN A 487 -48.93 3.82 -40.29
C GLN A 487 -48.36 2.69 -39.41
N ASN A 488 -47.52 1.85 -40.02
CA ASN A 488 -46.78 0.83 -39.28
C ASN A 488 -45.80 1.53 -38.34
N LEU A 489 -45.65 0.98 -37.14
CA LEU A 489 -44.71 1.49 -36.15
C LEU A 489 -43.27 1.28 -36.65
N ASN A 490 -42.54 2.38 -36.85
CA ASN A 490 -41.12 2.34 -37.15
C ASN A 490 -40.34 2.36 -35.82
N LEU A 491 -39.88 1.19 -35.38
CA LEU A 491 -39.25 1.02 -34.08
C LEU A 491 -37.74 0.87 -34.25
N ILE A 492 -36.96 1.71 -33.57
CA ILE A 492 -35.50 1.67 -33.61
C ILE A 492 -34.98 1.56 -32.18
N PHE A 493 -34.12 0.57 -31.96
CA PHE A 493 -33.41 0.36 -30.70
C PHE A 493 -31.94 0.76 -30.88
N THR A 494 -31.47 1.67 -30.03
CA THR A 494 -30.04 2.05 -29.96
C THR A 494 -29.48 1.49 -28.67
N ALA A 495 -28.59 0.51 -28.79
CA ALA A 495 -27.87 -0.04 -27.64
C ALA A 495 -26.86 0.98 -27.08
N LEU A 496 -26.47 0.86 -25.82
CA LEU A 496 -25.47 1.75 -25.18
C LEU A 496 -24.13 1.82 -25.93
N ASN A 497 -23.79 0.80 -26.72
CA ASN A 497 -22.61 0.78 -27.58
C ASN A 497 -22.78 1.50 -28.93
N GLY A 498 -23.89 2.24 -29.12
CA GLY A 498 -24.16 3.04 -30.32
C GLY A 498 -24.72 2.24 -31.51
N LEU A 499 -24.83 0.91 -31.41
CA LEU A 499 -25.40 0.10 -32.49
C LEU A 499 -26.92 0.26 -32.57
N GLN A 500 -27.41 0.56 -33.77
CA GLN A 500 -28.84 0.73 -34.05
C GLN A 500 -29.43 -0.55 -34.68
N TYR A 501 -30.60 -0.95 -34.20
CA TYR A 501 -31.33 -2.11 -34.65
C TYR A 501 -32.76 -1.70 -35.03
N GLN A 502 -33.21 -2.13 -36.22
CA GLN A 502 -34.60 -2.01 -36.62
C GLN A 502 -35.40 -3.13 -35.94
N LEU A 503 -36.40 -2.77 -35.14
CA LEU A 503 -37.27 -3.74 -34.48
C LEU A 503 -38.60 -3.92 -35.23
N ASN A 504 -39.06 -5.15 -35.29
CA ASN A 504 -40.38 -5.53 -35.78
C ASN A 504 -41.16 -6.19 -34.63
N ALA A 505 -42.16 -5.48 -34.10
CA ALA A 505 -42.97 -5.98 -32.98
C ALA A 505 -43.94 -7.10 -33.41
N ILE A 506 -44.12 -8.10 -32.54
CA ILE A 506 -45.01 -9.24 -32.75
C ILE A 506 -46.02 -9.32 -31.58
N PRO A 507 -47.34 -9.32 -31.85
CA PRO A 507 -47.98 -9.26 -33.18
C PRO A 507 -47.93 -7.85 -33.78
N ASN A 508 -47.54 -7.67 -35.04
CA ASN A 508 -47.43 -6.33 -35.65
C ASN A 508 -48.77 -5.57 -35.64
N GLN A 509 -48.74 -4.31 -35.21
CA GLN A 509 -49.88 -3.40 -35.12
C GLN A 509 -49.50 -2.02 -35.67
N VAL A 510 -50.48 -1.30 -36.21
CA VAL A 510 -50.35 0.10 -36.64
C VAL A 510 -50.69 1.04 -35.49
N PHE A 511 -50.26 2.29 -35.57
CA PHE A 511 -50.63 3.29 -34.57
C PHE A 511 -52.14 3.50 -34.47
N VAL A 512 -52.68 3.49 -33.24
CA VAL A 512 -54.09 3.75 -32.94
C VAL A 512 -54.20 4.60 -31.67
N VAL A 513 -54.86 5.75 -31.80
CA VAL A 513 -55.08 6.71 -30.72
C VAL A 513 -55.88 6.09 -29.56
N ASN A 514 -55.42 6.33 -28.33
CA ASN A 514 -55.94 5.88 -27.05
C ASN A 514 -56.03 4.35 -26.90
N GLU A 515 -55.25 3.60 -27.68
CA GLU A 515 -55.14 2.15 -27.56
C GLU A 515 -53.89 1.75 -26.76
N ILE A 516 -53.94 0.59 -26.11
CA ILE A 516 -52.77 -0.08 -25.51
C ILE A 516 -52.35 -1.22 -26.43
N TYR A 517 -51.10 -1.21 -26.89
CA TYR A 517 -50.52 -2.27 -27.69
C TYR A 517 -49.52 -3.10 -26.90
N TYR A 518 -49.84 -4.39 -26.77
CA TYR A 518 -49.05 -5.37 -26.04
C TYR A 518 -48.12 -6.12 -26.99
N VAL A 519 -46.82 -5.92 -26.83
CA VAL A 519 -45.80 -6.65 -27.60
C VAL A 519 -45.37 -7.90 -26.84
N THR A 520 -45.34 -9.03 -27.55
CA THR A 520 -44.96 -10.33 -26.97
C THR A 520 -43.54 -10.75 -27.31
N SER A 521 -43.03 -10.32 -28.47
CA SER A 521 -41.65 -10.53 -28.92
C SER A 521 -41.27 -9.54 -30.03
N PHE A 522 -39.98 -9.39 -30.27
CA PHE A 522 -39.41 -8.65 -31.39
C PHE A 522 -38.60 -9.56 -32.31
N ASP A 523 -38.70 -9.30 -33.60
CA ASP A 523 -37.65 -9.66 -34.56
C ASP A 523 -36.79 -8.41 -34.78
N PHE A 524 -35.46 -8.56 -34.82
CA PHE A 524 -34.54 -7.44 -35.00
C PHE A 524 -33.54 -7.68 -36.12
N GLU A 525 -33.22 -6.61 -36.85
CA GLU A 525 -32.15 -6.60 -37.85
C GLU A 525 -31.19 -5.45 -37.52
N MET A 526 -29.89 -5.74 -37.50
CA MET A 526 -28.85 -4.74 -37.31
C MET A 526 -28.80 -3.82 -38.53
N ILE A 527 -28.78 -2.51 -38.29
CA ILE A 527 -28.60 -1.53 -39.35
C ILE A 527 -27.09 -1.50 -39.66
N GLN A 528 -26.67 -2.06 -40.80
CA GLN A 528 -25.24 -2.08 -41.19
C GLN A 528 -24.79 -0.70 -41.69
N CYS A 529 -23.91 -0.06 -40.93
CA CYS A 529 -23.15 1.13 -41.34
C CYS A 529 -21.90 0.71 -42.15
N GLU A 530 -21.41 1.57 -43.05
CA GLU A 530 -20.13 1.32 -43.73
C GLU A 530 -18.95 1.40 -42.75
N GLU A 531 -17.93 0.57 -42.98
CA GLU A 531 -16.69 0.51 -42.20
C GLU A 531 -15.87 1.79 -42.44
N ILE A 532 -15.80 2.67 -41.44
CA ILE A 532 -14.98 3.88 -41.46
C ILE A 532 -13.68 3.53 -40.74
N LEU A 533 -12.63 3.32 -41.54
CA LEU A 533 -11.28 3.01 -41.11
C LEU A 533 -10.61 4.29 -40.59
N GLY A 534 -10.07 4.24 -39.37
CA GLY A 534 -9.33 5.35 -38.78
C GLY A 534 -8.94 5.07 -37.33
N CYS A 535 -8.20 5.98 -36.71
CA CYS A 535 -7.72 5.82 -35.35
C CYS A 535 -8.84 6.04 -34.32
N LEU A 536 -9.09 5.06 -33.45
CA LEU A 536 -10.10 5.09 -32.39
C LEU A 536 -9.57 5.62 -31.05
N ASP A 537 -8.27 5.86 -30.94
CA ASP A 537 -7.64 6.34 -29.72
C ASP A 537 -7.75 7.86 -29.59
N VAL A 538 -8.52 8.33 -28.61
CA VAL A 538 -8.76 9.75 -28.31
C VAL A 538 -7.49 10.56 -28.02
N LEU A 539 -6.37 9.88 -27.71
CA LEU A 539 -5.08 10.51 -27.42
C LEU A 539 -4.17 10.60 -28.66
N ALA A 540 -4.59 10.06 -29.81
CA ALA A 540 -3.84 10.14 -31.06
C ALA A 540 -4.10 11.46 -31.80
N ASN A 541 -3.07 12.00 -32.44
CA ASN A 541 -3.11 13.24 -33.24
C ASN A 541 -4.07 13.18 -34.43
N ASN A 542 -4.33 11.98 -34.93
CA ASN A 542 -5.28 11.72 -36.01
C ASN A 542 -6.45 10.85 -35.53
N PHE A 543 -6.80 10.96 -34.25
CA PHE A 543 -8.05 10.45 -33.72
C PHE A 543 -9.20 10.89 -34.63
N ASN A 544 -9.98 9.91 -35.09
CA ASN A 544 -11.14 10.15 -35.91
C ASN A 544 -12.37 9.68 -35.14
N ASP A 545 -13.13 10.64 -34.61
CA ASP A 545 -14.35 10.41 -33.84
C ASP A 545 -15.47 9.76 -34.65
N LEU A 546 -15.32 9.67 -35.98
CA LEU A 546 -16.21 8.98 -36.90
C LEU A 546 -15.70 7.58 -37.33
N ALA A 547 -14.47 7.19 -36.96
CA ALA A 547 -13.96 5.85 -37.25
C ALA A 547 -14.66 4.79 -36.40
N ASN A 548 -14.92 3.62 -36.97
CA ASN A 548 -15.56 2.49 -36.28
C ASN A 548 -14.75 1.18 -36.36
N ILE A 549 -13.62 1.21 -37.08
CA ILE A 549 -12.65 0.11 -37.14
C ILE A 549 -11.25 0.72 -37.10
N GLU A 550 -10.47 0.32 -36.09
CA GLU A 550 -9.04 0.66 -35.95
C GLU A 550 -8.26 0.09 -37.15
N ASP A 551 -7.70 0.97 -37.97
CA ASP A 551 -6.95 0.59 -39.17
C ASP A 551 -5.43 0.64 -38.98
N GLY A 552 -4.99 0.95 -37.75
CA GLY A 552 -3.58 1.08 -37.39
C GLY A 552 -2.97 2.37 -37.93
N SER A 553 -3.78 3.34 -38.32
CA SER A 553 -3.32 4.67 -38.75
C SER A 553 -3.01 5.61 -37.58
N CYS A 554 -3.25 5.22 -36.32
CA CYS A 554 -2.96 6.06 -35.15
C CYS A 554 -1.53 6.62 -35.17
N THR A 555 -1.45 7.94 -35.10
CA THR A 555 -0.25 8.74 -34.98
C THR A 555 -0.34 9.51 -33.67
N TYR A 556 0.70 9.46 -32.86
CA TYR A 556 0.74 10.14 -31.58
C TYR A 556 1.74 11.29 -31.65
N ASN A 557 1.59 12.26 -30.76
CA ASN A 557 2.64 13.24 -30.50
C ASN A 557 3.83 12.47 -29.96
N VAL A 558 4.85 12.31 -30.79
CA VAL A 558 6.16 11.85 -30.36
C VAL A 558 6.89 13.11 -29.95
N PHE A 559 6.84 13.38 -28.66
CA PHE A 559 7.56 14.48 -28.03
C PHE A 559 9.06 14.21 -28.14
N GLY A 560 9.80 15.22 -28.57
CA GLY A 560 11.26 15.17 -28.64
C GLY A 560 11.81 16.23 -29.60
N CYS A 561 13.13 16.40 -29.58
CA CYS A 561 13.77 17.43 -30.38
C CYS A 561 13.67 17.18 -31.89
N MET A 562 13.15 18.17 -32.62
CA MET A 562 12.94 18.13 -34.07
C MET A 562 14.05 18.81 -34.88
N ASP A 563 15.02 19.45 -34.21
CA ASP A 563 16.17 20.10 -34.87
C ASP A 563 17.26 19.06 -35.21
N ASP A 564 17.58 18.90 -36.51
CA ASP A 564 18.56 17.93 -37.00
C ASP A 564 20.03 18.23 -36.64
N LEU A 565 20.27 19.37 -35.97
CA LEU A 565 21.55 19.79 -35.42
C LEU A 565 21.69 19.55 -33.90
N ALA A 566 20.64 19.08 -33.22
CA ALA A 566 20.68 18.72 -31.81
C ALA A 566 21.07 17.24 -31.59
N ASN A 567 21.73 16.97 -30.46
CA ASN A 567 22.21 15.65 -30.05
C ASN A 567 21.10 14.64 -29.76
N ASN A 568 19.99 15.13 -29.23
CA ASN A 568 18.79 14.33 -28.98
C ASN A 568 17.75 14.52 -30.08
N PHE A 569 18.18 14.93 -31.29
CA PHE A 569 17.33 14.92 -32.47
C PHE A 569 16.68 13.55 -32.63
N ASN A 570 15.37 13.54 -32.57
CA ASN A 570 14.57 12.36 -32.75
C ASN A 570 13.91 12.44 -34.13
N GLU A 571 14.37 11.61 -35.07
CA GLU A 571 13.83 11.56 -36.43
C GLU A 571 12.34 11.15 -36.50
N LEU A 572 11.79 10.64 -35.39
CA LEU A 572 10.39 10.27 -35.23
C LEU A 572 9.58 11.32 -34.45
N ALA A 573 10.24 12.31 -33.83
CA ALA A 573 9.55 13.38 -33.12
C ALA A 573 8.81 14.30 -34.11
N ASN A 574 7.53 14.54 -33.81
CA ASN A 574 6.65 15.37 -34.63
C ASN A 574 6.10 16.58 -33.86
N THR A 575 6.44 16.68 -32.57
CA THR A 575 6.05 17.77 -31.67
C THR A 575 7.23 18.12 -30.76
N GLU A 576 7.71 19.36 -30.86
CA GLU A 576 8.85 19.88 -30.10
C GLU A 576 8.44 20.10 -28.64
N ASP A 577 9.15 19.46 -27.71
CA ASP A 577 8.90 19.51 -26.27
C ASP A 577 9.91 20.40 -25.52
N GLY A 578 10.74 21.14 -26.26
CA GLY A 578 11.78 21.98 -25.69
C GLY A 578 13.00 21.19 -25.22
N SER A 579 13.07 19.88 -25.47
CA SER A 579 14.17 19.03 -25.04
C SER A 579 15.44 19.19 -25.89
N CYS A 580 15.43 19.98 -26.98
CA CYS A 580 16.57 20.13 -27.88
C CYS A 580 17.90 20.49 -27.19
N ASN A 581 18.83 19.55 -27.22
CA ASN A 581 20.14 19.62 -26.62
C ASN A 581 21.21 19.73 -27.71
N TYR A 582 21.91 20.86 -27.81
CA TYR A 582 22.93 21.12 -28.85
C TYR A 582 24.34 20.92 -28.31
N GLU A 583 25.28 20.33 -29.07
CA GLU A 583 26.68 20.15 -28.63
C GLU A 583 27.34 21.48 -28.18
N VAL A 584 27.45 21.69 -26.87
CA VAL A 584 28.36 22.66 -26.27
C VAL A 584 29.65 21.91 -25.96
N LEU A 585 30.62 22.08 -26.85
CA LEU A 585 31.93 21.45 -26.77
C LEU A 585 32.77 22.09 -25.66
N GLY A 586 33.18 21.28 -24.69
CA GLY A 586 34.04 21.68 -23.59
C GLY A 586 34.23 20.53 -22.63
N CYS A 587 35.05 20.75 -21.61
CA CYS A 587 35.20 19.75 -20.55
C CYS A 587 33.93 19.70 -19.71
N MET A 588 33.22 18.58 -19.75
CA MET A 588 31.94 18.40 -19.05
C MET A 588 32.11 17.85 -17.63
N ASP A 589 33.34 17.60 -17.22
CA ASP A 589 33.64 16.98 -15.94
C ASP A 589 33.88 18.07 -14.90
N ASP A 590 32.97 18.16 -13.93
CA ASP A 590 32.93 19.16 -12.85
C ASP A 590 34.13 19.13 -11.90
N LEU A 591 34.88 18.03 -11.95
CA LEU A 591 36.13 17.85 -11.21
C LEU A 591 37.36 18.30 -12.00
N ALA A 592 37.22 18.66 -13.27
CA ALA A 592 38.32 19.17 -14.07
C ALA A 592 38.60 20.65 -13.74
N ASN A 593 39.88 21.01 -13.69
CA ASN A 593 40.34 22.40 -13.51
C ASN A 593 39.84 23.36 -14.59
N ASN A 594 39.42 22.83 -15.74
CA ASN A 594 38.83 23.58 -16.85
C ASN A 594 37.43 23.07 -17.19
N PHE A 595 36.72 22.52 -16.21
CA PHE A 595 35.30 22.24 -16.29
C PHE A 595 34.55 23.46 -16.82
N ASN A 596 33.60 23.18 -17.69
CA ASN A 596 32.63 24.13 -18.17
C ASN A 596 31.24 23.56 -17.92
N GLU A 597 30.54 24.07 -16.92
CA GLU A 597 29.20 23.65 -16.51
C GLU A 597 28.14 23.75 -17.62
N SER A 598 28.42 24.55 -18.67
CA SER A 598 27.55 24.65 -19.83
C SER A 598 27.89 23.64 -20.93
N ALA A 599 29.00 22.89 -20.83
CA ALA A 599 29.39 21.89 -21.82
C ALA A 599 28.53 20.65 -21.70
N ASN A 600 27.97 20.19 -22.82
CA ASN A 600 27.14 18.98 -22.90
C ASN A 600 27.68 17.95 -23.91
N THR A 601 28.85 18.23 -24.51
CA THR A 601 29.58 17.27 -25.33
C THR A 601 31.10 17.38 -25.08
N GLU A 602 31.70 16.29 -24.59
CA GLU A 602 33.11 16.24 -24.20
C GLU A 602 34.03 16.32 -25.43
N ASP A 603 34.84 17.38 -25.53
CA ASP A 603 35.75 17.59 -26.65
C ASP A 603 37.18 17.07 -26.40
N GLY A 604 37.40 16.45 -25.23
CA GLY A 604 38.67 15.88 -24.79
C GLY A 604 39.65 16.95 -24.30
N SER A 605 39.15 18.16 -24.00
CA SER A 605 39.94 19.25 -23.45
C SER A 605 40.08 19.21 -21.93
N CYS A 606 39.41 18.30 -21.22
CA CYS A 606 39.49 18.19 -19.76
C CYS A 606 40.92 18.03 -19.23
N THR A 607 41.23 18.83 -18.22
CA THR A 607 42.48 18.86 -17.46
C THR A 607 42.13 18.86 -15.98
N TYR A 608 42.68 17.90 -15.25
CA TYR A 608 42.34 17.69 -13.85
C TYR A 608 43.56 17.97 -12.98
N ASP A 609 43.33 18.49 -11.77
CA ASP A 609 44.28 18.34 -10.69
C ASP A 609 44.26 16.86 -10.31
N VAL A 610 45.28 16.14 -10.77
CA VAL A 610 45.47 14.77 -10.34
C VAL A 610 46.16 14.87 -8.99
N LEU A 611 45.33 14.95 -7.96
CA LEU A 611 45.75 14.95 -6.58
C LEU A 611 46.26 13.55 -6.23
N GLY A 612 47.45 13.50 -5.65
CA GLY A 612 48.05 12.25 -5.23
C GLY A 612 49.50 12.40 -4.83
N CYS A 613 50.02 11.35 -4.22
CA CYS A 613 51.39 11.33 -3.70
C CYS A 613 52.40 11.47 -4.85
N LEU A 614 53.19 12.56 -4.87
CA LEU A 614 54.24 12.78 -5.87
C LEU A 614 55.54 12.02 -5.55
N ASP A 615 55.61 11.33 -4.39
CA ASP A 615 56.74 10.53 -3.92
C ASP A 615 56.70 9.11 -4.51
N ASP A 616 57.69 8.75 -5.34
CA ASP A 616 57.78 7.46 -6.05
C ASP A 616 57.97 6.21 -5.16
N LEU A 617 58.01 6.42 -3.84
CA LEU A 617 58.16 5.38 -2.83
C LEU A 617 56.88 5.05 -2.03
N ALA A 618 55.73 5.73 -2.25
CA ALA A 618 54.45 5.46 -1.58
C ALA A 618 53.57 4.42 -2.30
N ASN A 619 52.66 3.73 -1.58
CA ASN A 619 51.78 2.70 -2.20
C ASN A 619 50.73 3.32 -3.14
N ASN A 620 50.28 4.54 -2.83
CA ASN A 620 49.45 5.35 -3.72
C ASN A 620 50.27 6.40 -4.48
N PHE A 621 51.57 6.13 -4.73
CA PHE A 621 52.35 6.94 -5.67
C PHE A 621 51.67 6.94 -7.04
N ASN A 622 51.41 8.12 -7.56
CA ASN A 622 50.74 8.28 -8.83
C ASN A 622 51.62 9.09 -9.79
N GLU A 623 52.13 8.42 -10.84
CA GLU A 623 52.98 9.06 -11.86
C GLU A 623 52.25 10.10 -12.73
N LEU A 624 50.91 10.16 -12.61
CA LEU A 624 50.06 11.14 -13.26
C LEU A 624 49.63 12.28 -12.32
N ALA A 625 49.93 12.18 -11.02
CA ALA A 625 49.64 13.23 -10.05
C ALA A 625 50.46 14.50 -10.34
N ASN A 626 49.81 15.66 -10.27
CA ASN A 626 50.39 16.97 -10.60
C ASN A 626 50.28 18.00 -9.45
N THR A 627 49.54 17.67 -8.40
CA THR A 627 49.35 18.49 -7.19
C THR A 627 49.40 17.59 -5.95
N GLU A 628 50.28 17.90 -4.97
CA GLU A 628 50.48 17.10 -3.75
C GLU A 628 49.38 17.40 -2.73
N ASP A 629 48.65 16.38 -2.30
CA ASP A 629 47.45 16.48 -1.47
C ASP A 629 47.63 15.94 -0.04
N GLY A 630 48.84 15.48 0.30
CA GLY A 630 49.15 14.91 1.61
C GLY A 630 48.63 13.50 1.84
N SER A 631 48.09 12.85 0.80
CA SER A 631 47.44 11.53 0.87
C SER A 631 48.42 10.35 0.86
N CYS A 632 49.74 10.57 0.87
CA CYS A 632 50.74 9.49 0.82
C CYS A 632 50.46 8.41 1.87
N SER A 633 49.95 7.25 1.41
CA SER A 633 49.39 6.20 2.24
C SER A 633 50.10 4.87 2.08
N TYR A 634 49.91 4.05 3.09
CA TYR A 634 50.42 2.70 3.17
C TYR A 634 49.32 1.75 3.76
N GLN A 635 48.13 1.63 3.10
CA GLN A 635 46.94 0.71 3.30
C GLN A 635 46.16 0.75 4.67
N ASP A 636 44.79 0.62 4.81
CA ASP A 636 43.85 -0.57 4.69
C ASP A 636 42.29 -0.34 4.88
N ASN A 637 41.42 -1.18 4.24
CA ASN A 637 40.01 -1.72 4.46
C ASN A 637 38.74 -0.91 4.93
N ILE A 638 37.53 -1.18 4.34
CA ILE A 638 36.18 -0.66 4.76
C ILE A 638 35.31 -1.79 5.36
N CYS A 639 35.06 -1.74 6.67
CA CYS A 639 34.34 -2.81 7.38
C CYS A 639 32.92 -2.42 7.85
N GLY A 640 32.03 -3.41 8.00
CA GLY A 640 30.61 -3.30 8.36
C GLY A 640 29.92 -4.68 8.31
N CYS A 641 28.59 -4.77 8.41
CA CYS A 641 27.87 -6.04 8.40
C CYS A 641 27.83 -6.60 6.97
N THR A 642 28.41 -7.78 6.78
CA THR A 642 28.51 -8.44 5.46
C THR A 642 27.49 -9.54 5.26
N ASN A 643 26.66 -9.82 6.27
CA ASN A 643 25.74 -10.95 6.29
C ASN A 643 24.27 -10.52 6.18
N GLU A 644 23.64 -10.88 5.07
CA GLU A 644 22.23 -10.65 4.74
C GLU A 644 21.20 -11.33 5.69
N GLY A 645 21.65 -12.11 6.67
CA GLY A 645 20.79 -12.67 7.73
C GLY A 645 20.52 -11.72 8.92
N TYR A 646 21.06 -10.50 8.89
CA TYR A 646 20.97 -9.53 9.98
C TYR A 646 20.40 -8.20 9.48
N ILE A 647 19.61 -7.52 10.31
CA ILE A 647 18.92 -6.27 9.94
C ILE A 647 19.94 -5.18 9.55
N GLU A 648 21.10 -5.15 10.20
CA GLU A 648 22.15 -4.17 9.98
C GLU A 648 22.76 -4.22 8.57
N TYR A 649 22.70 -5.38 7.90
CA TYR A 649 23.09 -5.49 6.50
C TYR A 649 22.24 -4.59 5.58
N PHE A 650 20.95 -4.42 5.91
CA PHE A 650 20.00 -3.64 5.13
C PHE A 650 19.96 -2.18 5.57
N THR A 651 20.18 -1.90 6.85
CA THR A 651 20.08 -0.54 7.41
C THR A 651 21.40 0.25 7.41
N GLN A 652 22.56 -0.39 7.16
CA GLN A 652 23.84 0.32 7.12
C GLN A 652 24.05 1.22 5.89
N GLY A 653 23.19 1.10 4.86
CA GLY A 653 23.19 2.00 3.70
C GLY A 653 24.34 1.82 2.69
N TYR A 654 25.26 0.85 2.88
CA TYR A 654 26.34 0.53 1.94
C TYR A 654 26.79 -0.95 2.02
N LEU A 655 27.52 -1.44 1.01
CA LEU A 655 28.10 -2.79 0.97
C LEU A 655 29.49 -2.81 1.65
N ALA A 656 29.59 -3.44 2.81
CA ALA A 656 30.86 -3.66 3.50
C ALA A 656 31.73 -4.76 2.83
N ASN A 657 33.07 -4.62 2.86
CA ASN A 657 34.00 -5.61 2.28
C ASN A 657 34.88 -6.36 3.30
N CYS A 658 34.72 -6.02 4.58
CA CYS A 658 35.18 -6.80 5.71
C CYS A 658 34.15 -6.72 6.83
N GLU A 659 34.03 -7.80 7.60
CA GLU A 659 33.14 -7.86 8.76
C GLU A 659 33.77 -7.14 9.96
N ASP A 660 33.05 -6.23 10.61
CA ASP A 660 33.48 -5.57 11.86
C ASP A 660 32.68 -6.02 13.11
N GLY A 661 31.74 -6.94 12.93
CA GLY A 661 30.90 -7.45 14.01
C GLY A 661 29.65 -6.61 14.26
N SER A 662 29.30 -5.69 13.35
CA SER A 662 28.06 -4.91 13.43
C SER A 662 26.78 -5.72 13.15
N CYS A 663 26.87 -6.96 12.64
CA CYS A 663 25.71 -7.86 12.54
C CYS A 663 25.28 -8.36 13.93
N GLN A 664 24.19 -7.81 14.49
CA GLN A 664 23.74 -8.12 15.86
C GLN A 664 22.29 -8.61 15.90
N ILE A 665 21.38 -7.98 15.16
CA ILE A 665 19.95 -8.31 15.18
C ILE A 665 19.61 -9.26 14.02
N PRO A 666 19.35 -10.56 14.30
CA PRO A 666 18.99 -11.49 13.24
C PRO A 666 17.61 -11.14 12.68
N VAL A 667 17.50 -11.27 11.36
CA VAL A 667 16.24 -11.14 10.63
C VAL A 667 15.22 -12.15 11.17
N GLN A 668 14.04 -11.66 11.55
CA GLN A 668 12.92 -12.49 12.00
C GLN A 668 12.01 -12.86 10.82
N THR A 669 11.43 -14.06 10.88
CA THR A 669 10.50 -14.56 9.85
C THR A 669 9.08 -14.83 10.38
N ASN A 670 8.88 -14.96 11.71
CA ASN A 670 7.62 -15.38 12.37
C ASN A 670 6.85 -16.43 11.57
N GLY A 671 7.54 -17.47 11.09
CA GLY A 671 6.92 -18.58 10.36
C GLY A 671 6.64 -18.33 8.87
N LEU A 672 6.86 -17.12 8.35
CA LEU A 672 6.76 -16.81 6.92
C LEU A 672 7.94 -17.41 6.14
N SER A 673 7.65 -17.85 4.93
CA SER A 673 8.60 -18.53 4.03
C SER A 673 8.21 -18.22 2.58
N ILE A 674 9.06 -18.57 1.62
CA ILE A 674 8.80 -18.30 0.20
C ILE A 674 7.43 -18.83 -0.28
N SER A 675 6.93 -19.92 0.30
CA SER A 675 5.62 -20.49 -0.09
C SER A 675 4.43 -19.66 0.35
N HIS A 676 4.63 -18.65 1.20
CA HIS A 676 3.58 -17.74 1.65
C HIS A 676 3.43 -16.53 0.70
N PHE A 677 4.44 -16.17 -0.08
CA PHE A 677 4.40 -15.08 -1.07
C PHE A 677 3.65 -15.49 -2.35
N ASN A 678 2.42 -15.98 -2.19
CA ASN A 678 1.52 -16.27 -3.30
C ASN A 678 0.74 -15.02 -3.67
N PHE A 679 0.29 -14.94 -4.93
CA PHE A 679 -0.63 -13.88 -5.33
C PHE A 679 -1.94 -14.01 -4.53
N PRO A 680 -2.34 -12.96 -3.79
CA PRO A 680 -3.57 -12.97 -3.03
C PRO A 680 -4.79 -13.08 -3.95
N LEU A 681 -5.89 -13.62 -3.42
CA LEU A 681 -7.16 -13.68 -4.12
C LEU A 681 -7.71 -12.26 -4.31
N ASN A 682 -8.07 -11.92 -5.54
CA ASN A 682 -8.72 -10.65 -5.84
C ASN A 682 -10.21 -10.76 -5.48
N THR A 683 -10.54 -10.37 -4.26
CA THR A 683 -11.91 -10.30 -3.70
C THR A 683 -12.70 -9.10 -4.23
N ALA A 684 -12.13 -8.34 -5.17
CA ALA A 684 -12.64 -7.05 -5.68
C ALA A 684 -12.80 -5.95 -4.61
N ASN A 685 -12.43 -6.23 -3.36
CA ASN A 685 -12.31 -5.26 -2.28
C ASN A 685 -10.82 -5.18 -1.90
N ASN A 686 -10.18 -4.01 -1.93
CA ASN A 686 -8.77 -3.89 -1.57
C ASN A 686 -8.42 -2.55 -0.95
N MET A 687 -7.30 -2.49 -0.24
CA MET A 687 -6.63 -1.27 0.20
C MET A 687 -5.31 -1.16 -0.55
N THR A 688 -4.91 0.02 -0.99
CA THR A 688 -3.55 0.22 -1.53
C THR A 688 -2.64 0.81 -0.44
N LEU A 689 -1.45 0.23 -0.25
CA LEU A 689 -0.40 0.71 0.64
C LEU A 689 0.82 1.17 -0.15
N GLY A 690 1.27 2.41 0.04
CA GLY A 690 2.51 2.97 -0.52
C GLY A 690 3.61 3.07 0.55
N LEU A 691 4.84 2.66 0.23
CA LEU A 691 5.99 2.68 1.14
C LEU A 691 7.23 3.29 0.45
N ASP A 692 7.85 4.29 1.07
CA ASP A 692 9.21 4.75 0.71
C ASP A 692 10.26 3.89 1.45
N ILE A 693 11.12 3.22 0.68
CA ILE A 693 12.19 2.33 1.16
C ILE A 693 13.59 2.86 0.83
N SER A 694 13.72 4.14 0.48
CA SER A 694 15.00 4.78 0.12
C SER A 694 16.07 4.71 1.21
N SER A 695 15.67 4.48 2.47
CA SER A 695 16.55 4.29 3.62
C SER A 695 17.10 2.87 3.79
N LEU A 696 16.68 1.90 2.96
CA LEU A 696 17.06 0.49 3.05
C LEU A 696 17.86 0.04 1.82
N TYR A 697 18.88 -0.80 2.04
CA TYR A 697 19.63 -1.46 0.96
C TYR A 697 18.99 -2.81 0.60
N LEU A 698 18.06 -2.83 -0.35
CA LEU A 698 17.42 -4.06 -0.84
C LEU A 698 17.99 -4.51 -2.20
N PRO A 699 18.34 -5.81 -2.38
CA PRO A 699 18.77 -6.35 -3.67
C PRO A 699 17.68 -6.27 -4.76
N GLN A 700 18.09 -6.03 -6.00
CA GLN A 700 17.17 -6.00 -7.15
C GLN A 700 16.44 -7.34 -7.32
N GLY A 701 15.11 -7.31 -7.43
CA GLY A 701 14.25 -8.49 -7.50
C GLY A 701 13.62 -8.91 -6.16
N THR A 702 13.75 -8.08 -5.12
CA THR A 702 13.03 -8.25 -3.86
C THR A 702 11.52 -8.10 -4.08
N THR A 703 10.70 -8.85 -3.35
CA THR A 703 9.23 -8.78 -3.37
C THR A 703 8.72 -8.47 -1.96
N ILE A 704 7.68 -7.65 -1.82
CA ILE A 704 7.04 -7.36 -0.55
C ILE A 704 5.69 -8.07 -0.45
N GLY A 705 5.38 -8.58 0.73
CA GLY A 705 4.16 -9.33 1.05
C GLY A 705 3.51 -8.80 2.33
N VAL A 706 2.19 -8.88 2.36
CA VAL A 706 1.33 -8.48 3.48
C VAL A 706 0.51 -9.67 3.91
N PHE A 707 0.40 -9.92 5.22
CA PHE A 707 -0.17 -11.16 5.73
C PHE A 707 -1.15 -10.92 6.90
N TYR A 708 -2.29 -11.62 6.90
CA TYR A 708 -3.33 -11.52 7.93
C TYR A 708 -3.92 -12.90 8.30
N ASP A 709 -4.38 -13.06 9.54
CA ASP A 709 -5.05 -14.27 10.03
C ASP A 709 -6.55 -14.25 9.66
N LEU A 710 -6.87 -14.76 8.47
CA LEU A 710 -8.21 -14.74 7.88
C LEU A 710 -9.20 -15.72 8.52
N ASN A 711 -8.76 -16.61 9.42
CA ASN A 711 -9.64 -17.59 10.05
C ASN A 711 -9.68 -17.46 11.59
N GLY A 712 -8.88 -16.56 12.17
CA GLY A 712 -8.97 -16.13 13.57
C GLY A 712 -8.65 -17.24 14.57
N ASP A 713 -7.89 -18.23 14.13
CA ASP A 713 -7.49 -19.40 14.91
C ASP A 713 -5.97 -19.50 15.07
N GLY A 714 -5.22 -18.51 14.58
CA GLY A 714 -3.77 -18.46 14.61
C GLY A 714 -3.11 -19.55 13.78
N LEU A 715 -3.81 -20.24 12.88
CA LEU A 715 -3.28 -21.35 12.07
C LEU A 715 -3.86 -21.29 10.65
N ILE A 716 -3.01 -21.34 9.61
CA ILE A 716 -3.49 -21.58 8.23
C ILE A 716 -4.05 -23.01 8.18
N ASN A 717 -5.37 -23.19 8.26
CA ASN A 717 -5.98 -24.40 8.83
C ASN A 717 -5.84 -25.71 8.01
N ASN A 718 -4.97 -26.61 8.50
CA ASN A 718 -5.09 -28.09 8.64
C ASN A 718 -3.77 -28.82 8.32
N ILE A 719 -2.84 -28.85 9.27
CA ILE A 719 -2.55 -30.07 10.07
C ILE A 719 -2.35 -29.60 11.53
N PRO A 720 -2.96 -30.26 12.54
CA PRO A 720 -2.63 -30.05 13.97
C PRO A 720 -1.16 -30.46 14.19
N SER A 721 -0.39 -30.15 15.22
CA SER A 721 -0.54 -29.47 16.51
C SER A 721 0.87 -29.53 17.17
N ILE A 722 1.15 -29.13 18.42
CA ILE A 722 0.31 -29.00 19.60
C ILE A 722 1.06 -28.16 20.67
N ASN A 723 0.31 -27.72 21.69
CA ASN A 723 0.69 -27.28 23.04
C ASN A 723 2.17 -26.84 23.23
N SER A 724 2.47 -25.59 23.57
CA SER A 724 1.61 -24.57 24.14
C SER A 724 2.37 -23.25 24.26
N ALA A 725 1.63 -22.17 23.97
CA ALA A 725 1.88 -20.75 24.17
C ALA A 725 2.69 -20.01 23.07
N ASN A 726 1.93 -19.35 22.19
CA ASN A 726 2.27 -18.17 21.37
C ASN A 726 3.00 -18.35 20.02
N GLU A 727 2.38 -18.98 19.02
CA GLU A 727 2.74 -18.77 17.60
C GLU A 727 1.47 -18.48 16.77
N VAL A 728 1.44 -17.33 16.09
CA VAL A 728 0.33 -16.82 15.23
C VAL A 728 0.77 -16.92 13.76
N PHE A 729 0.00 -17.57 12.87
CA PHE A 729 0.35 -17.76 11.45
C PHE A 729 -0.64 -17.02 10.51
N PHE A 730 -0.14 -16.50 9.36
CA PHE A 730 -0.83 -15.49 8.54
C PHE A 730 -0.90 -15.84 7.03
N GLU A 731 -2.01 -15.52 6.35
CA GLU A 731 -2.21 -15.71 4.90
C GLU A 731 -1.87 -14.46 4.09
N CYS A 732 -1.32 -14.62 2.87
CA CYS A 732 -0.94 -13.49 2.02
C CYS A 732 -2.17 -12.82 1.41
N VAL A 733 -2.28 -11.54 1.72
CA VAL A 733 -3.39 -10.67 1.34
C VAL A 733 -2.93 -9.53 0.45
N GLY A 734 -1.62 -9.30 0.31
CA GLY A 734 -1.06 -8.26 -0.55
C GLY A 734 0.34 -8.64 -1.01
N LEU A 735 0.67 -8.38 -2.27
CA LEU A 735 1.97 -8.72 -2.85
C LEU A 735 2.38 -7.70 -3.92
N ALA A 736 3.62 -7.23 -3.89
CA ALA A 736 4.19 -6.41 -4.96
C ALA A 736 5.69 -6.66 -5.12
N SER A 737 6.24 -6.45 -6.31
CA SER A 737 7.69 -6.50 -6.54
C SER A 737 8.32 -5.13 -6.29
N VAL A 738 9.52 -5.12 -5.71
CA VAL A 738 10.29 -3.90 -5.47
C VAL A 738 11.06 -3.56 -6.75
N GLU A 739 10.65 -2.49 -7.42
CA GLU A 739 11.26 -2.04 -8.67
C GLU A 739 12.09 -0.75 -8.50
N ASP A 740 11.64 0.16 -7.63
CA ASP A 740 12.27 1.46 -7.30
C ASP A 740 12.18 1.74 -5.78
N ASN A 741 12.71 2.89 -5.33
CA ASN A 741 12.73 3.30 -3.90
C ASN A 741 11.34 3.55 -3.29
N PHE A 742 10.27 3.51 -4.09
CA PHE A 742 8.89 3.61 -3.62
C PHE A 742 8.08 2.42 -4.14
N ILE A 743 7.31 1.77 -3.26
CA ILE A 743 6.54 0.58 -3.59
C ILE A 743 5.06 0.83 -3.30
N ALA A 744 4.19 0.47 -4.24
CA ALA A 744 2.74 0.44 -4.03
C ALA A 744 2.23 -1.01 -4.08
N ILE A 745 1.42 -1.40 -3.09
CA ILE A 745 0.91 -2.76 -2.88
C ILE A 745 -0.61 -2.73 -2.73
N ALA A 746 -1.33 -3.56 -3.47
CA ALA A 746 -2.75 -3.80 -3.20
C ALA A 746 -2.90 -4.94 -2.17
N ILE A 747 -3.59 -4.66 -1.07
CA ILE A 747 -3.96 -5.57 0.01
C ILE A 747 -5.45 -5.88 -0.14
N TRP A 748 -5.84 -7.13 -0.31
CA TRP A 748 -7.24 -7.51 -0.57
C TRP A 748 -8.02 -7.67 0.74
N GLY A 749 -9.22 -7.12 0.74
CA GLY A 749 -10.18 -7.07 1.83
C GLY A 749 -11.26 -8.12 1.69
N ASP A 750 -11.93 -8.41 2.79
CA ASP A 750 -13.04 -9.35 2.79
C ASP A 750 -14.18 -8.81 1.93
N ASP A 751 -14.75 -9.63 1.05
CA ASP A 751 -15.93 -9.22 0.33
C ASP A 751 -17.21 -9.57 1.13
N VAL A 752 -18.20 -8.68 1.07
CA VAL A 752 -19.49 -8.91 1.75
C VAL A 752 -20.42 -9.82 0.95
N LEU A 753 -19.94 -10.36 -0.19
CA LEU A 753 -20.74 -11.14 -1.14
C LEU A 753 -20.71 -12.62 -0.78
N THR A 754 -19.73 -13.07 0.02
CA THR A 754 -19.66 -14.41 0.59
C THR A 754 -19.68 -14.39 2.12
N GLU A 755 -20.02 -15.51 2.76
CA GLU A 755 -19.97 -15.66 4.23
C GLU A 755 -18.58 -16.14 4.71
N GLU A 756 -17.60 -16.26 3.79
CA GLU A 756 -16.24 -16.73 4.05
C GLU A 756 -15.31 -15.52 4.18
N LEU A 757 -14.46 -15.49 5.21
CA LEU A 757 -13.47 -14.43 5.41
C LEU A 757 -12.30 -14.68 4.43
N ASP A 758 -12.31 -14.01 3.27
CA ASP A 758 -11.41 -14.28 2.13
C ASP A 758 -10.47 -13.11 1.76
N GLY A 759 -10.53 -12.04 2.54
CA GLY A 759 -9.58 -10.94 2.58
C GLY A 759 -9.66 -10.20 3.92
N LEU A 760 -8.89 -9.13 4.12
CA LEU A 760 -8.87 -8.47 5.42
C LEU A 760 -10.25 -7.90 5.78
N PRO A 761 -10.77 -8.23 6.97
CA PRO A 761 -11.99 -7.61 7.42
C PRO A 761 -11.75 -6.12 7.65
N ASN A 762 -12.77 -5.32 7.36
CA ASN A 762 -12.70 -3.88 7.54
C ASN A 762 -12.41 -3.54 9.01
N GLY A 763 -11.35 -2.77 9.26
CA GLY A 763 -10.86 -2.41 10.59
C GLY A 763 -9.74 -3.30 11.14
N ALA A 764 -9.32 -4.35 10.43
CA ALA A 764 -8.25 -5.25 10.87
C ALA A 764 -6.91 -4.52 11.01
N SER A 765 -6.31 -4.58 12.21
CA SER A 765 -5.06 -3.86 12.51
C SER A 765 -3.86 -4.75 12.82
N GLU A 766 -4.06 -6.06 12.99
CA GLU A 766 -2.99 -7.02 13.30
C GLU A 766 -2.47 -7.67 12.00
N VAL A 767 -1.67 -6.92 11.24
CA VAL A 767 -1.17 -7.34 9.92
C VAL A 767 0.34 -7.36 9.90
N LEU A 768 0.93 -8.38 9.28
CA LEU A 768 2.38 -8.50 9.13
C LEU A 768 2.85 -8.09 7.75
N PHE A 769 4.04 -7.46 7.71
CA PHE A 769 4.73 -7.08 6.48
C PHE A 769 6.07 -7.80 6.37
N ALA A 770 6.42 -8.26 5.16
CA ALA A 770 7.69 -8.93 4.93
C ALA A 770 8.25 -8.74 3.52
N PHE A 771 9.56 -8.71 3.39
CA PHE A 771 10.31 -8.78 2.14
C PHE A 771 10.75 -10.22 1.84
N LEU A 772 10.72 -10.60 0.57
CA LEU A 772 11.31 -11.81 0.00
C LEU A 772 12.46 -11.40 -0.91
N LEU A 773 13.67 -11.75 -0.52
CA LEU A 773 14.91 -11.41 -1.22
C LEU A 773 15.18 -12.36 -2.41
N PRO A 774 16.02 -11.97 -3.39
CA PRO A 774 16.34 -12.81 -4.56
C PRO A 774 17.06 -14.12 -4.23
N ASN A 775 17.65 -14.23 -3.04
CA ASN A 775 18.29 -15.43 -2.52
C ASN A 775 17.30 -16.37 -1.80
N GLU A 776 15.99 -16.07 -1.86
CA GLU A 776 14.87 -16.80 -1.23
C GLU A 776 14.73 -16.62 0.31
N SER A 777 15.44 -15.65 0.90
CA SER A 777 15.28 -15.28 2.32
C SER A 777 14.09 -14.36 2.55
N VAL A 778 13.40 -14.51 3.69
CA VAL A 778 12.26 -13.67 4.11
C VAL A 778 12.67 -12.78 5.28
N VAL A 779 12.32 -11.50 5.24
CA VAL A 779 12.64 -10.48 6.25
C VAL A 779 11.35 -9.75 6.64
N MET A 780 10.88 -9.88 7.88
CA MET A 780 9.74 -9.07 8.32
C MET A 780 10.16 -7.70 8.82
N PHE A 781 9.19 -6.79 8.82
CA PHE A 781 9.33 -5.45 9.36
C PHE A 781 7.97 -4.96 9.88
N ASP A 782 8.01 -3.95 10.75
CA ASP A 782 6.82 -3.35 11.32
C ASP A 782 6.61 -1.95 10.74
N LEU A 783 5.36 -1.51 10.72
CA LEU A 783 4.96 -0.17 10.32
C LEU A 783 4.56 0.60 11.59
N SER A 784 5.50 0.78 12.53
CA SER A 784 5.25 1.49 13.79
C SER A 784 5.90 2.88 13.82
N PRO A 785 5.20 3.94 14.30
CA PRO A 785 3.98 3.89 15.11
C PRO A 785 2.82 4.69 14.50
N SER A 786 1.95 4.08 13.70
CA SER A 786 0.52 4.41 13.69
C SER A 786 -0.27 3.30 13.01
N MET A 787 -1.18 2.70 13.77
CA MET A 787 -1.82 1.41 13.52
C MET A 787 -2.32 1.28 12.09
N PHE A 788 -1.66 0.41 11.31
CA PHE A 788 -2.26 -0.12 10.10
C PHE A 788 -3.68 -0.59 10.46
N SER A 789 -4.70 -0.13 9.73
CA SER A 789 -6.06 -0.63 9.85
C SER A 789 -6.62 -0.76 8.45
N PHE A 790 -6.99 -1.98 8.11
CA PHE A 790 -7.49 -2.27 6.79
C PHE A 790 -8.80 -1.53 6.53
N SER A 791 -8.82 -0.73 5.48
CA SER A 791 -10.04 -0.11 4.98
C SER A 791 -10.33 -0.59 3.56
N SER A 792 -11.52 -1.13 3.36
CA SER A 792 -12.05 -1.51 2.05
C SER A 792 -12.03 -0.32 1.08
N ASN A 793 -11.35 -0.44 -0.05
CA ASN A 793 -11.01 0.63 -1.01
C ASN A 793 -10.14 1.78 -0.44
N GLY A 794 -9.46 1.55 0.69
CA GLY A 794 -8.62 2.54 1.35
C GLY A 794 -7.28 2.76 0.64
N LEU A 795 -6.63 3.89 0.95
CA LEU A 795 -5.27 4.21 0.54
C LEU A 795 -4.47 4.65 1.77
N LEU A 796 -3.32 4.04 2.00
CA LEU A 796 -2.36 4.42 3.05
C LEU A 796 -0.98 4.61 2.43
N ALA A 797 -0.25 5.66 2.80
CA ALA A 797 1.12 5.92 2.32
C ALA A 797 2.03 6.28 3.50
N LEU A 798 3.22 5.67 3.57
CA LEU A 798 4.20 5.86 4.64
C LEU A 798 5.55 6.31 4.05
N ASP A 799 6.19 7.27 4.72
CA ASP A 799 7.43 7.94 4.31
C ASP A 799 8.71 7.27 4.83
N THR A 800 8.57 6.33 5.76
CA THR A 800 9.67 5.58 6.36
C THR A 800 9.22 4.17 6.74
N VAL A 801 10.09 3.17 6.49
CA VAL A 801 9.95 1.81 7.01
C VAL A 801 10.88 1.65 8.21
N ASN A 802 10.32 1.37 9.40
CA ASN A 802 11.10 1.10 10.60
C ASN A 802 11.28 -0.42 10.77
N LEU A 803 12.52 -0.88 10.97
CA LEU A 803 12.82 -2.30 11.23
C LEU A 803 12.88 -2.62 12.74
N GLU A 804 12.64 -1.64 13.63
CA GLU A 804 12.47 -1.86 15.07
C GLU A 804 11.00 -2.20 15.42
N ILE A 805 10.78 -3.40 16.00
CA ILE A 805 9.46 -3.94 16.37
C ILE A 805 9.17 -3.61 17.84
N THR A 806 8.02 -3.01 18.16
CA THR A 806 7.57 -2.83 19.57
C THR A 806 7.04 -4.16 20.11
N VAL A 807 7.70 -4.71 21.11
CA VAL A 807 7.32 -6.01 21.69
C VAL A 807 6.29 -5.79 22.81
N TYR A 808 5.13 -6.44 22.71
CA TYR A 808 4.10 -6.45 23.76
C TYR A 808 4.25 -7.68 24.65
N GLY A 809 4.01 -7.52 25.94
CA GLY A 809 4.04 -8.60 26.92
C GLY A 809 4.32 -8.08 28.32
N CYS A 810 4.20 -8.95 29.33
CA CYS A 810 4.37 -8.51 30.72
C CYS A 810 5.74 -7.85 30.93
N THR A 811 5.79 -6.60 31.40
CA THR A 811 7.04 -5.83 31.55
C THR A 811 7.62 -5.86 32.97
N ASP A 812 6.93 -6.51 33.91
CA ASP A 812 7.39 -6.66 35.28
C ASP A 812 8.04 -8.03 35.52
N SER A 813 9.37 -8.04 35.66
CA SER A 813 10.20 -9.22 35.95
C SER A 813 9.83 -10.05 37.19
N GLN A 814 8.89 -9.58 38.02
CA GLN A 814 8.36 -10.31 39.17
C GLN A 814 7.21 -11.28 38.81
N TYR A 815 6.69 -11.18 37.60
CA TYR A 815 5.55 -11.96 37.10
C TYR A 815 6.00 -12.95 36.03
N CYS A 816 5.25 -14.05 35.90
CA CYS A 816 5.81 -15.26 35.30
C CYS A 816 5.89 -15.27 33.78
N ASN A 817 5.07 -14.46 33.15
CA ASN A 817 5.07 -14.24 31.71
C ASN A 817 5.84 -12.97 31.32
N TYR A 818 6.78 -12.53 32.17
CA TYR A 818 7.65 -11.37 31.91
C TYR A 818 8.47 -11.55 30.63
N ASN A 819 8.47 -10.53 29.79
CA ASN A 819 9.28 -10.44 28.58
C ASN A 819 10.27 -9.26 28.71
N ALA A 820 11.56 -9.55 28.65
CA ALA A 820 12.63 -8.57 28.83
C ALA A 820 12.79 -7.57 27.68
N TYR A 821 12.21 -7.89 26.53
CA TYR A 821 12.17 -7.03 25.35
C TYR A 821 10.83 -6.30 25.22
N ALA A 822 9.84 -6.65 26.04
CA ALA A 822 8.55 -5.97 26.01
C ALA A 822 8.67 -4.54 26.52
N GLU A 823 8.20 -3.60 25.71
CA GLU A 823 8.24 -2.17 26.02
C GLU A 823 6.92 -1.68 26.63
N ILE A 824 5.81 -2.39 26.36
CA ILE A 824 4.47 -2.08 26.84
C ILE A 824 3.82 -3.32 27.46
N ASP A 825 3.38 -3.18 28.71
CA ASP A 825 2.62 -4.20 29.44
C ASP A 825 1.18 -4.24 28.95
N ASP A 826 0.79 -5.34 28.32
CA ASP A 826 -0.54 -5.61 27.80
C ASP A 826 -1.53 -6.05 28.90
N GLY A 827 -1.11 -6.01 30.17
CA GLY A 827 -1.92 -6.41 31.32
C GLY A 827 -2.01 -7.93 31.46
N SER A 828 -1.25 -8.68 30.66
CA SER A 828 -1.16 -10.14 30.75
C SER A 828 -0.36 -10.60 31.96
N CYS A 829 0.31 -9.72 32.71
CA CYS A 829 1.12 -10.08 33.88
C CYS A 829 0.35 -10.93 34.91
N GLU A 830 0.57 -12.24 34.89
CA GLU A 830 -0.10 -13.17 35.78
C GLU A 830 0.89 -13.82 36.75
N GLY A 831 0.54 -13.70 38.03
CA GLY A 831 1.11 -14.47 39.13
C GLY A 831 2.51 -14.09 39.61
N ALA A 832 2.74 -14.16 40.92
CA ALA A 832 4.07 -14.00 41.50
C ALA A 832 4.78 -15.35 41.65
N PHE A 833 6.09 -15.36 41.40
CA PHE A 833 6.94 -16.55 41.51
C PHE A 833 7.02 -17.09 42.94
N GLY A 834 6.79 -18.40 43.10
CA GLY A 834 7.02 -19.12 44.35
C GLY A 834 6.89 -20.62 44.19
N CYS A 835 7.33 -21.39 45.18
CA CYS A 835 7.31 -22.84 45.09
C CYS A 835 5.87 -23.35 45.22
N MET A 836 5.25 -23.82 44.14
CA MET A 836 3.79 -24.10 44.13
C MET A 836 3.39 -25.56 44.36
N ASP A 837 4.36 -26.43 44.63
CA ASP A 837 4.06 -27.82 44.94
C ASP A 837 4.49 -28.18 46.37
N ALA A 838 3.57 -28.74 47.14
CA ALA A 838 3.73 -29.13 48.54
C ALA A 838 4.79 -30.21 48.77
N MET A 839 5.33 -30.78 47.69
CA MET A 839 6.40 -31.77 47.70
C MET A 839 7.81 -31.18 47.80
N TYR A 840 7.98 -29.89 47.54
CA TYR A 840 9.23 -29.16 47.81
C TYR A 840 9.19 -28.50 49.20
N SER A 841 10.33 -28.35 49.87
CA SER A 841 10.38 -27.84 51.26
C SER A 841 9.90 -26.38 51.39
N GLU A 842 9.97 -25.61 50.32
CA GLU A 842 9.71 -24.18 50.26
C GLU A 842 8.32 -23.83 49.71
N PHE A 843 7.40 -24.80 49.64
CA PHE A 843 6.03 -24.63 49.13
C PHE A 843 5.30 -23.41 49.72
N ASN A 844 4.86 -22.51 48.84
CA ASN A 844 3.97 -21.39 49.09
C ASN A 844 2.66 -21.56 48.31
N ALA A 845 1.58 -21.84 49.01
CA ALA A 845 0.25 -22.08 48.45
C ALA A 845 -0.43 -20.84 47.84
N ASP A 846 0.14 -19.65 48.05
CA ASP A 846 -0.38 -18.38 47.50
C ASP A 846 0.42 -17.89 46.27
N ALA A 847 1.43 -18.66 45.80
CA ALA A 847 2.14 -18.39 44.55
C ALA A 847 1.33 -18.88 43.34
N TYR A 848 1.48 -18.24 42.18
CA TYR A 848 0.70 -18.53 40.97
C TYR A 848 1.53 -19.10 39.81
N CYS A 849 2.86 -18.94 39.83
CA CYS A 849 3.74 -19.75 38.97
C CYS A 849 5.04 -20.17 39.67
N HIS A 850 5.52 -21.34 39.27
CA HIS A 850 6.57 -22.10 39.94
C HIS A 850 7.96 -21.60 39.52
N SER A 851 8.85 -21.30 40.48
CA SER A 851 10.25 -20.94 40.20
C SER A 851 11.18 -22.03 40.72
N ALA A 852 11.83 -22.75 39.79
CA ALA A 852 12.71 -23.88 40.10
C ALA A 852 13.98 -23.45 40.87
N ASP A 853 14.48 -22.23 40.66
CA ASP A 853 15.64 -21.68 41.38
C ASP A 853 15.38 -21.51 42.89
N LEU A 854 14.10 -21.49 43.29
CA LEU A 854 13.65 -21.42 44.69
C LEU A 854 13.29 -22.81 45.26
N CYS A 855 13.40 -23.91 44.49
CA CYS A 855 12.92 -25.26 44.81
C CYS A 855 13.92 -26.37 44.39
N GLU A 856 14.73 -26.92 45.29
CA GLU A 856 15.72 -27.97 44.95
C GLU A 856 15.18 -29.42 45.07
N ASP A 857 15.57 -30.30 44.12
CA ASP A 857 14.99 -31.62 43.84
C ASP A 857 15.79 -32.86 44.33
N THR A 858 15.10 -33.93 44.78
CA THR A 858 15.71 -35.25 45.09
C THR A 858 14.86 -36.45 44.61
N TRP A 859 14.95 -36.83 43.32
CA TRP A 859 13.96 -37.74 42.69
C TRP A 859 14.41 -39.15 42.24
N GLN A 860 15.56 -39.69 42.64
CA GLN A 860 15.95 -41.05 42.21
C GLN A 860 15.41 -42.24 43.04
N GLU A 861 14.82 -42.04 44.23
CA GLU A 861 14.38 -43.17 45.09
C GLU A 861 12.88 -43.53 45.03
N GLU A 862 11.98 -42.64 44.57
CA GLU A 862 10.52 -42.87 44.69
C GLU A 862 9.84 -43.48 43.45
N MET A 863 10.45 -43.36 42.26
CA MET A 863 9.81 -43.75 40.99
C MET A 863 9.69 -45.27 40.77
N THR A 864 10.43 -46.09 41.53
CA THR A 864 10.34 -47.58 41.43
C THR A 864 9.15 -48.15 42.21
N ASP A 865 8.56 -47.41 43.16
CA ASP A 865 7.50 -47.91 44.06
C ASP A 865 6.08 -47.55 43.58
N MET A 866 5.92 -46.52 42.74
CA MET A 866 4.62 -46.09 42.19
C MET A 866 4.08 -46.97 41.06
N ILE A 867 4.96 -47.52 40.21
CA ILE A 867 4.56 -48.33 39.03
C ILE A 867 3.85 -49.63 39.45
N SER A 868 4.11 -50.15 40.66
CA SER A 868 3.49 -51.38 41.20
C SER A 868 2.09 -51.18 41.81
N GLN A 869 1.68 -49.94 42.09
CA GLN A 869 0.41 -49.64 42.78
C GLN A 869 -0.73 -49.27 41.83
N TYR A 870 -0.44 -48.70 40.66
CA TYR A 870 -1.45 -48.20 39.73
C TYR A 870 -2.18 -49.29 38.92
N GLU A 871 -1.55 -50.45 38.69
CA GLU A 871 -2.20 -51.58 37.98
C GLU A 871 -3.44 -52.15 38.70
N ASN A 872 -3.64 -51.84 40.00
CA ASN A 872 -4.74 -52.39 40.80
C ASN A 872 -6.01 -51.52 40.87
N ILE A 873 -5.98 -50.26 40.42
CA ILE A 873 -7.08 -49.30 40.67
C ILE A 873 -8.11 -49.27 39.51
N LEU A 874 -7.75 -49.70 38.32
CA LEU A 874 -8.61 -49.70 37.13
C LEU A 874 -9.73 -50.76 37.12
N PHE A 875 -9.89 -51.58 38.17
CA PHE A 875 -10.91 -52.64 38.19
C PHE A 875 -12.29 -52.24 38.73
N GLU A 876 -12.49 -51.11 39.43
CA GLU A 876 -13.69 -51.01 40.30
C GLU A 876 -14.84 -50.05 39.97
N ASN A 877 -14.77 -48.97 39.17
CA ASN A 877 -15.96 -48.10 39.10
C ASN A 877 -16.29 -47.54 37.72
N ASN A 878 -17.03 -48.38 37.01
CA ASN A 878 -17.92 -48.06 35.91
C ASN A 878 -19.21 -47.42 36.47
N THR A 879 -19.45 -46.12 36.25
CA THR A 879 -20.82 -45.58 36.00
C THR A 879 -20.82 -44.21 35.30
N LEU A 880 -21.42 -44.22 34.11
CA LEU A 880 -22.24 -43.20 33.44
C LEU A 880 -21.61 -41.88 32.93
N LEU A 881 -21.45 -41.87 31.59
CA LEU A 881 -22.12 -40.95 30.67
C LEU A 881 -21.69 -39.47 30.72
N ASP A 882 -20.45 -39.16 30.30
CA ASP A 882 -20.11 -37.87 29.65
C ASP A 882 -18.69 -37.75 29.01
N SER A 883 -17.89 -38.82 28.90
CA SER A 883 -16.45 -38.67 28.60
C SER A 883 -15.94 -39.11 27.20
N LEU A 884 -16.82 -39.34 26.21
CA LEU A 884 -16.43 -39.93 24.91
C LEU A 884 -15.93 -38.93 23.84
N ASN A 885 -15.98 -37.61 24.09
CA ASN A 885 -15.45 -36.60 23.15
C ASN A 885 -14.08 -36.05 23.53
N ILE A 886 -13.58 -36.39 24.73
CA ILE A 886 -12.32 -35.84 25.24
C ILE A 886 -11.13 -36.70 24.80
N LEU A 887 -11.31 -38.01 24.58
CA LEU A 887 -10.19 -38.94 24.32
C LEU A 887 -9.62 -38.90 22.90
N ALA A 888 -10.44 -38.64 21.86
CA ALA A 888 -9.99 -38.62 20.47
C ALA A 888 -9.22 -37.33 20.10
N VAL A 889 -9.58 -36.21 20.71
CA VAL A 889 -8.85 -34.93 20.56
C VAL A 889 -7.48 -35.04 21.23
N LEU A 890 -7.42 -35.68 22.40
CA LEU A 890 -6.19 -35.84 23.18
C LEU A 890 -5.13 -36.77 22.56
N SER A 891 -5.47 -37.70 21.65
CA SER A 891 -4.46 -38.56 21.00
C SER A 891 -3.80 -37.90 19.79
N VAL A 892 -4.56 -37.15 18.97
CA VAL A 892 -4.00 -36.38 17.83
C VAL A 892 -3.21 -35.18 18.35
N SER A 893 -3.77 -34.53 19.38
CA SER A 893 -3.10 -33.55 20.21
C SER A 893 -2.11 -34.20 21.22
N LEU A 894 -1.57 -35.39 21.00
CA LEU A 894 -0.32 -35.84 21.64
C LEU A 894 0.74 -36.23 20.59
N GLU A 895 0.29 -36.64 19.40
CA GLU A 895 1.15 -37.12 18.32
C GLU A 895 1.92 -35.98 17.62
N ASN A 896 1.31 -34.81 17.41
CA ASN A 896 2.04 -33.70 16.79
C ASN A 896 2.99 -32.91 17.76
N ASP A 897 2.96 -33.17 19.07
CA ASP A 897 3.65 -32.49 20.21
C ASP A 897 4.96 -33.20 20.31
N LEU A 898 4.87 -34.51 20.24
CA LEU A 898 6.00 -35.38 20.04
C LEU A 898 6.74 -35.04 18.73
N LEU A 899 6.04 -34.59 17.68
CA LEU A 899 6.66 -34.21 16.40
C LEU A 899 7.33 -32.83 16.48
N ILE A 900 6.66 -31.84 17.08
CA ILE A 900 7.21 -30.51 17.38
C ILE A 900 8.39 -30.62 18.36
N ALA A 901 8.24 -31.34 19.47
CA ALA A 901 9.29 -31.52 20.46
C ALA A 901 10.51 -32.27 19.90
N ASN A 902 10.32 -33.28 19.03
CA ASN A 902 11.44 -33.92 18.30
C ASN A 902 12.18 -32.92 17.39
N SER A 903 11.44 -32.02 16.72
CA SER A 903 12.01 -30.96 15.88
C SER A 903 12.82 -29.96 16.71
N ILE A 904 12.26 -29.50 17.83
CA ILE A 904 12.91 -28.56 18.75
C ILE A 904 14.19 -29.18 19.35
N ILE A 905 14.15 -30.44 19.82
CA ILE A 905 15.34 -31.13 20.35
C ILE A 905 16.41 -31.29 19.26
N SER A 906 16.03 -31.60 18.02
CA SER A 906 16.98 -31.71 16.91
C SER A 906 17.66 -30.37 16.62
N ASN A 907 16.88 -29.27 16.60
CA ASN A 907 17.42 -27.93 16.37
C ASN A 907 18.34 -27.48 17.52
N ASN A 908 17.93 -27.70 18.76
CA ASN A 908 18.76 -27.35 19.91
C ASN A 908 20.03 -28.21 19.99
N GLN A 909 20.00 -29.48 19.58
CA GLN A 909 21.21 -30.31 19.47
C GLN A 909 22.23 -29.76 18.46
N VAL A 910 21.76 -29.14 17.37
CA VAL A 910 22.62 -28.47 16.40
C VAL A 910 23.24 -27.20 17.00
N GLN A 911 22.43 -26.36 17.65
CA GLN A 911 22.93 -25.13 18.31
C GLN A 911 23.93 -25.45 19.43
N MET A 912 23.66 -26.45 20.28
CA MET A 912 24.61 -26.91 21.31
C MET A 912 25.93 -27.42 20.70
N ALA A 913 25.89 -28.08 19.53
CA ALA A 913 27.10 -28.52 18.85
C ALA A 913 27.93 -27.33 18.33
N GLN A 914 27.28 -26.28 17.84
CA GLN A 914 27.93 -25.03 17.42
C GLN A 914 28.57 -24.31 18.61
N MET A 915 27.83 -24.06 19.69
CA MET A 915 28.35 -23.41 20.91
C MET A 915 29.49 -24.23 21.54
N SER A 916 29.40 -25.56 21.55
CA SER A 916 30.50 -26.42 22.05
C SER A 916 31.79 -26.27 21.24
N THR A 917 31.67 -25.98 19.94
CA THR A 917 32.82 -25.76 19.05
C THR A 917 33.45 -24.39 19.30
N GLU A 918 32.63 -23.35 19.49
CA GLU A 918 33.08 -22.00 19.85
C GLU A 918 33.82 -21.98 21.19
N ILE A 919 33.27 -22.67 22.18
CA ILE A 919 33.91 -22.93 23.47
C ILE A 919 35.30 -23.56 23.33
N VAL A 920 35.47 -24.54 22.42
CA VAL A 920 36.77 -25.19 22.20
C VAL A 920 37.76 -24.21 21.57
N MET A 921 37.31 -23.36 20.65
CA MET A 921 38.16 -22.33 20.05
C MET A 921 38.56 -21.24 21.05
N LEU A 922 37.61 -20.75 21.86
CA LEU A 922 37.87 -19.77 22.92
C LEU A 922 38.85 -20.32 23.97
N ASN A 923 38.64 -21.55 24.45
CA ASN A 923 39.58 -22.20 25.36
C ASN A 923 40.97 -22.39 24.74
N THR A 924 41.05 -22.61 23.42
CA THR A 924 42.34 -22.71 22.72
C THR A 924 43.04 -21.36 22.70
N SER A 925 42.32 -20.28 22.35
CA SER A 925 42.84 -18.91 22.34
C SER A 925 43.31 -18.45 23.74
N VAL A 926 42.53 -18.76 24.78
CA VAL A 926 42.90 -18.50 26.19
C VAL A 926 44.17 -19.26 26.57
N ASN A 927 44.30 -20.54 26.20
CA ASN A 927 45.47 -21.35 26.52
C ASN A 927 46.73 -20.88 25.77
N GLU A 928 46.60 -20.48 24.52
CA GLU A 928 47.71 -19.93 23.73
C GLU A 928 48.20 -18.59 24.31
N THR A 929 47.26 -17.70 24.68
CA THR A 929 47.57 -16.41 25.29
C THR A 929 48.21 -16.59 26.67
N ASN A 930 47.72 -17.53 27.49
CA ASN A 930 48.35 -17.89 28.76
C ASN A 930 49.76 -18.49 28.58
N SER A 931 49.99 -19.29 27.55
CA SER A 931 51.32 -19.83 27.26
C SER A 931 52.31 -18.75 26.81
N LEU A 932 51.84 -17.76 26.05
CA LEU A 932 52.60 -16.57 25.69
C LEU A 932 52.93 -15.73 26.93
N LEU A 933 51.96 -15.54 27.83
CA LEU A 933 52.15 -14.83 29.10
C LEU A 933 53.20 -15.53 29.97
N GLU A 934 53.17 -16.86 30.07
CA GLU A 934 54.15 -17.65 30.82
C GLU A 934 55.55 -17.53 30.19
N GLN A 935 55.67 -17.57 28.85
CA GLN A 935 56.94 -17.38 28.14
C GLN A 935 57.51 -15.96 28.32
N MET A 936 56.65 -14.94 28.31
CA MET A 936 57.05 -13.55 28.58
C MET A 936 57.50 -13.38 30.03
N ASN A 937 56.77 -13.96 30.98
CA ASN A 937 57.13 -13.92 32.39
C ASN A 937 58.46 -14.65 32.66
N ASP A 938 58.69 -15.83 32.06
CA ASP A 938 59.96 -16.55 32.13
C ASP A 938 61.12 -15.77 31.49
N SER A 939 60.84 -15.07 30.38
CA SER A 939 61.82 -14.19 29.73
C SER A 939 62.21 -13.01 30.63
N ILE A 940 61.23 -12.40 31.31
CA ILE A 940 61.49 -11.33 32.30
C ILE A 940 62.28 -11.86 33.50
N VAL A 941 61.96 -13.06 34.01
CA VAL A 941 62.73 -13.69 35.10
C VAL A 941 64.17 -13.95 34.65
N SER A 942 64.38 -14.46 33.43
CA SER A 942 65.72 -14.65 32.87
C SER A 942 66.47 -13.32 32.72
N MET A 943 65.80 -12.27 32.23
CA MET A 943 66.39 -10.93 32.12
C MET A 943 66.74 -10.37 33.50
N THR A 944 65.92 -10.63 34.51
CA THR A 944 66.15 -10.21 35.91
C THR A 944 67.36 -10.94 36.51
N ASP A 945 67.48 -12.25 36.29
CA ASP A 945 68.62 -13.06 36.73
C ASP A 945 69.93 -12.64 36.03
N ASP A 946 69.87 -12.36 34.71
CA ASP A 946 71.00 -11.83 33.96
C ASP A 946 71.41 -10.44 34.48
N MET A 947 70.44 -9.58 34.79
CA MET A 947 70.68 -8.25 35.36
C MET A 947 71.28 -8.34 36.77
N MET A 948 70.82 -9.29 37.61
CA MET A 948 71.42 -9.58 38.92
C MET A 948 72.83 -10.14 38.81
N SER A 949 73.10 -11.01 37.82
CA SER A 949 74.45 -11.53 37.55
C SER A 949 75.39 -10.44 37.07
N ILE A 950 74.93 -9.55 36.20
CA ILE A 950 75.70 -8.39 35.73
C ILE A 950 75.98 -7.44 36.90
N GLN A 951 75.02 -7.23 37.80
CA GLN A 951 75.16 -6.42 39.00
C GLN A 951 76.16 -7.02 40.01
N ASP A 952 76.09 -8.34 40.26
CA ASP A 952 77.04 -9.06 41.13
C ASP A 952 78.47 -9.08 40.53
N ASP A 953 78.60 -9.20 39.21
CA ASP A 953 79.87 -9.04 38.50
C ASP A 953 80.39 -7.59 38.62
N LEU A 954 79.52 -6.58 38.52
CA LEU A 954 79.88 -5.17 38.76
C LEU A 954 80.43 -4.99 40.18
N ASP A 955 79.71 -5.50 41.18
CA ASP A 955 80.05 -5.39 42.59
C ASP A 955 81.32 -6.16 42.95
N SER A 956 81.60 -7.31 42.31
CA SER A 956 82.84 -8.07 42.48
C SER A 956 84.03 -7.48 41.72
N THR A 957 83.83 -6.89 40.54
CA THR A 957 84.86 -6.22 39.72
C THR A 957 85.32 -4.91 40.36
N SER A 958 84.42 -4.24 41.10
CA SER A 958 84.75 -3.07 41.94
C SER A 958 85.85 -3.35 42.98
N GLN A 959 86.04 -4.63 43.37
CA GLN A 959 87.06 -5.03 44.34
C GLN A 959 88.42 -5.44 43.75
N LEU A 960 88.59 -5.60 42.42
CA LEU A 960 89.78 -6.30 41.89
C LEU A 960 90.66 -5.64 40.81
N MET A 961 90.30 -4.56 40.11
CA MET A 961 91.33 -3.87 39.29
C MET A 961 91.02 -2.43 38.84
N ILE A 962 92.05 -1.60 38.95
CA ILE A 962 92.18 -0.26 38.36
C ILE A 962 92.28 -0.41 36.83
N ALA A 963 91.20 -0.12 36.08
CA ALA A 963 91.25 0.44 34.72
C ALA A 963 89.84 0.75 34.16
N SER A 964 89.66 2.01 33.71
CA SER A 964 88.59 2.54 32.83
C SER A 964 87.24 2.96 33.46
N GLN A 965 87.10 4.26 33.76
CA GLN A 965 85.83 4.96 34.04
C GLN A 965 84.79 4.86 32.91
N ALA A 966 85.22 4.57 31.67
CA ALA A 966 84.33 4.44 30.53
C ALA A 966 83.55 3.11 30.52
N ASN A 967 84.06 2.08 31.21
CA ASN A 967 83.40 0.78 31.27
C ASN A 967 82.24 0.77 32.28
N GLU A 968 82.36 1.51 33.39
CA GLU A 968 81.34 1.63 34.43
C GLU A 968 80.11 2.41 33.95
N ILE A 969 80.31 3.48 33.18
CA ILE A 969 79.22 4.26 32.56
C ILE A 969 78.47 3.43 31.51
N PHE A 970 79.22 2.74 30.63
CA PHE A 970 78.62 1.89 29.59
C PHE A 970 77.80 0.75 30.18
N LEU A 971 78.26 0.14 31.27
CA LEU A 971 77.52 -0.94 31.93
C LEU A 971 76.29 -0.44 32.68
N ASN A 972 76.34 0.73 33.34
CA ASN A 972 75.15 1.33 33.97
C ASN A 972 74.08 1.73 32.94
N THR A 973 74.47 2.23 31.76
CA THR A 973 73.52 2.52 30.67
C THR A 973 72.83 1.26 30.15
N ILE A 974 73.53 0.12 30.12
CA ILE A 974 72.92 -1.17 29.75
C ILE A 974 71.88 -1.59 30.81
N VAL A 975 72.18 -1.40 32.11
CA VAL A 975 71.23 -1.72 33.19
C VAL A 975 69.99 -0.81 33.16
N ASP A 976 70.15 0.48 32.87
CA ASP A 976 69.03 1.42 32.73
C ASP A 976 68.15 1.09 31.51
N ASP A 977 68.76 0.73 30.37
CA ASP A 977 68.05 0.34 29.15
C ASP A 977 67.28 -0.98 29.35
N MET A 978 67.90 -1.97 30.00
CA MET A 978 67.24 -3.22 30.38
C MET A 978 66.09 -2.98 31.37
N SER A 979 66.23 -2.03 32.31
CA SER A 979 65.17 -1.68 33.26
C SER A 979 63.96 -1.04 32.57
N ASN A 980 64.18 -0.17 31.58
CA ASN A 980 63.10 0.43 30.79
C ASN A 980 62.40 -0.61 29.90
N GLN A 981 63.16 -1.52 29.28
CA GLN A 981 62.58 -2.63 28.51
C GLN A 981 61.73 -3.55 29.40
N MET A 982 62.15 -3.78 30.65
CA MET A 982 61.39 -4.57 31.62
C MET A 982 60.11 -3.86 32.08
N LEU A 983 60.12 -2.53 32.20
CA LEU A 983 58.92 -1.75 32.53
C LEU A 983 57.87 -1.85 31.41
N VAL A 984 58.29 -1.67 30.16
CA VAL A 984 57.40 -1.81 28.99
C VAL A 984 56.86 -3.23 28.88
N ALA A 985 57.72 -4.25 29.04
CA ALA A 985 57.26 -5.64 29.02
C ALA A 985 56.25 -5.94 30.14
N ASN A 986 56.40 -5.32 31.32
CA ASN A 986 55.48 -5.49 32.43
C ASN A 986 54.14 -4.76 32.20
N GLU A 987 54.12 -3.61 31.53
CA GLU A 987 52.88 -2.94 31.10
C GLU A 987 52.14 -3.79 30.05
N THR A 988 52.86 -4.33 29.06
CA THR A 988 52.27 -5.25 28.06
C THR A 988 51.70 -6.52 28.70
N ILE A 989 52.36 -7.07 29.73
CA ILE A 989 51.83 -8.22 30.48
C ILE A 989 50.53 -7.87 31.20
N ILE A 990 50.41 -6.67 31.78
CA ILE A 990 49.18 -6.23 32.46
C ILE A 990 48.04 -6.15 31.45
N GLU A 991 48.27 -5.53 30.30
CA GLU A 991 47.28 -5.45 29.22
C GLU A 991 46.85 -6.83 28.72
N MET A 992 47.81 -7.72 28.45
CA MET A 992 47.51 -9.10 28.04
C MET A 992 46.78 -9.90 29.13
N THR A 993 47.06 -9.62 30.41
CA THR A 993 46.35 -10.28 31.53
C THR A 993 44.90 -9.84 31.59
N LEU A 994 44.62 -8.54 31.39
CA LEU A 994 43.26 -8.02 31.33
C LEU A 994 42.50 -8.62 30.14
N MET A 995 43.15 -8.73 28.97
CA MET A 995 42.55 -9.41 27.80
C MET A 995 42.23 -10.89 28.08
N VAL A 996 43.08 -11.60 28.83
CA VAL A 996 42.81 -12.99 29.24
C VAL A 996 41.64 -13.06 30.23
N ASP A 997 41.54 -12.11 31.17
CA ASP A 997 40.42 -12.04 32.11
C ASP A 997 39.09 -11.78 31.37
N ASP A 998 39.09 -10.89 30.38
CA ASP A 998 37.92 -10.61 29.54
C ASP A 998 37.53 -11.84 28.70
N LEU A 999 38.50 -12.51 28.05
CA LEU A 999 38.26 -13.74 27.30
C LEU A 999 37.74 -14.88 28.19
N ASN A 1000 38.24 -14.99 29.43
CA ASN A 1000 37.73 -15.96 30.40
C ASN A 1000 36.30 -15.61 30.84
N SER A 1001 35.97 -14.32 30.96
CA SER A 1001 34.61 -13.88 31.27
C SER A 1001 33.64 -14.33 30.18
N VAL A 1002 33.95 -14.03 28.92
CA VAL A 1002 33.15 -14.45 27.76
C VAL A 1002 33.06 -15.97 27.67
N ASN A 1003 34.18 -16.69 27.85
CA ASN A 1003 34.17 -18.15 27.83
C ASN A 1003 33.29 -18.73 28.96
N ASN A 1004 33.28 -18.14 30.16
CA ASN A 1004 32.40 -18.59 31.24
C ASN A 1004 30.92 -18.30 30.93
N GLU A 1005 30.61 -17.18 30.29
CA GLU A 1005 29.26 -16.80 29.89
C GLU A 1005 28.69 -17.80 28.87
N VAL A 1006 29.44 -18.08 27.80
CA VAL A 1006 29.03 -19.08 26.78
C VAL A 1006 28.93 -20.50 27.37
N GLN A 1007 29.78 -20.86 28.34
CA GLN A 1007 29.68 -22.15 29.05
C GLN A 1007 28.43 -22.26 29.91
N ASN A 1008 28.02 -21.16 30.54
CA ASN A 1008 26.81 -21.12 31.35
C ASN A 1008 25.58 -21.25 30.45
N GLU A 1009 25.55 -20.55 29.32
CA GLU A 1009 24.49 -20.67 28.32
C GLU A 1009 24.43 -22.09 27.72
N LEU A 1010 25.56 -22.69 27.33
CA LEU A 1010 25.55 -24.08 26.85
C LEU A 1010 25.05 -25.06 27.91
N SER A 1011 25.34 -24.79 29.19
CA SER A 1011 24.89 -25.63 30.31
C SER A 1011 23.38 -25.50 30.55
N SER A 1012 22.79 -24.31 30.37
CA SER A 1012 21.34 -24.12 30.44
C SER A 1012 20.64 -24.82 29.28
N TYR A 1013 21.13 -24.68 28.05
CA TYR A 1013 20.58 -25.38 26.87
C TYR A 1013 20.66 -26.91 26.99
N LEU A 1014 21.74 -27.44 27.57
CA LEU A 1014 21.90 -28.88 27.79
C LEU A 1014 20.91 -29.41 28.83
N LEU A 1015 20.65 -28.64 29.89
CA LEU A 1015 19.71 -29.01 30.94
C LEU A 1015 18.27 -28.99 30.40
N GLU A 1016 17.91 -27.96 29.65
CA GLU A 1016 16.60 -27.80 29.03
C GLU A 1016 16.30 -28.94 28.02
N ASN A 1017 17.26 -29.29 27.15
CA ASN A 1017 17.09 -30.43 26.24
C ASN A 1017 16.95 -31.77 26.94
N THR A 1018 17.73 -31.99 28.01
CA THR A 1018 17.66 -33.24 28.76
C THR A 1018 16.27 -33.39 29.40
N TYR A 1019 15.70 -32.29 29.89
CA TYR A 1019 14.35 -32.25 30.46
C TYR A 1019 13.27 -32.51 29.39
N LEU A 1020 13.37 -31.86 28.22
CA LEU A 1020 12.43 -32.07 27.10
C LEU A 1020 12.44 -33.53 26.59
N VAL A 1021 13.62 -34.16 26.48
CA VAL A 1021 13.74 -35.58 26.11
C VAL A 1021 13.04 -36.48 27.13
N GLU A 1022 13.19 -36.21 28.43
CA GLU A 1022 12.53 -37.00 29.48
C GLU A 1022 10.99 -36.81 29.47
N GLN A 1023 10.49 -35.61 29.15
CA GLN A 1023 9.05 -35.34 29.00
C GLN A 1023 8.47 -36.07 27.78
N MET A 1024 9.19 -36.10 26.66
CA MET A 1024 8.76 -36.81 25.44
C MET A 1024 8.63 -38.32 25.63
N ASP A 1025 9.62 -38.95 26.26
CA ASP A 1025 9.57 -40.38 26.60
C ASP A 1025 8.35 -40.72 27.47
N SER A 1026 7.89 -39.77 28.30
CA SER A 1026 6.70 -39.92 29.15
C SER A 1026 5.37 -39.77 28.37
N LEU A 1027 5.33 -38.86 27.39
CA LEU A 1027 4.19 -38.61 26.50
C LEU A 1027 3.95 -39.78 25.52
N GLU A 1028 5.01 -40.37 24.93
CA GLU A 1028 4.90 -41.57 24.10
C GLU A 1028 4.20 -42.71 24.85
N MET A 1029 4.54 -42.90 26.12
CA MET A 1029 3.98 -43.94 26.97
C MET A 1029 2.49 -43.69 27.34
N MET A 1030 2.04 -42.43 27.32
CA MET A 1030 0.62 -42.06 27.52
C MET A 1030 -0.22 -42.25 26.25
N MET A 1031 0.35 -42.00 25.08
CA MET A 1031 -0.33 -42.14 23.79
C MET A 1031 -0.67 -43.61 23.48
N GLU A 1032 0.26 -44.54 23.75
CA GLU A 1032 0.06 -45.99 23.56
C GLU A 1032 -1.11 -46.55 24.40
N ASN A 1033 -1.43 -45.93 25.53
CA ASN A 1033 -2.53 -46.34 26.41
C ASN A 1033 -3.91 -45.79 25.98
N THR A 1034 -3.95 -44.74 25.14
CA THR A 1034 -5.19 -44.02 24.76
C THR A 1034 -5.90 -44.63 23.55
N ILE A 1035 -5.15 -45.30 22.65
CA ILE A 1035 -5.64 -45.88 21.38
C ILE A 1035 -6.61 -47.09 21.59
N LEU A 1036 -6.75 -47.61 22.81
CA LEU A 1036 -7.55 -48.83 23.06
C LEU A 1036 -9.05 -48.61 23.37
N SER A 1037 -9.57 -47.38 23.47
CA SER A 1037 -10.95 -47.15 23.98
C SER A 1037 -12.06 -46.62 23.04
N ASP A 1038 -11.82 -46.06 21.85
CA ASP A 1038 -12.92 -45.47 21.04
C ASP A 1038 -13.18 -46.13 19.67
N ASN A 1039 -13.73 -47.35 19.71
CA ASN A 1039 -14.37 -48.00 18.57
C ASN A 1039 -15.89 -47.67 18.48
N ASN A 1040 -16.30 -46.90 17.44
CA ASN A 1040 -17.65 -46.70 16.80
C ASN A 1040 -18.49 -45.44 17.17
N SER A 1041 -19.12 -44.64 16.29
CA SER A 1041 -19.14 -44.47 14.80
C SER A 1041 -20.14 -43.36 14.40
N SER A 1042 -19.85 -42.57 13.36
CA SER A 1042 -20.78 -42.27 12.24
C SER A 1042 -19.96 -42.15 10.94
N SER A 1043 -19.23 -43.21 10.58
CA SER A 1043 -19.51 -44.14 9.47
C SER A 1043 -19.22 -43.56 8.08
N SER A 1044 -17.99 -43.78 7.61
CA SER A 1044 -17.69 -43.81 6.18
C SER A 1044 -18.57 -44.85 5.48
N ILE A 1045 -19.10 -44.51 4.30
CA ILE A 1045 -19.93 -45.42 3.51
C ILE A 1045 -18.99 -46.46 2.89
N GLN A 1046 -19.02 -47.68 3.42
CA GLN A 1046 -18.31 -48.83 2.85
C GLN A 1046 -19.03 -49.32 1.59
N ILE A 1047 -18.30 -49.41 0.49
CA ILE A 1047 -18.80 -49.80 -0.83
C ILE A 1047 -18.02 -51.04 -1.27
N ASP A 1048 -18.72 -52.15 -1.49
CA ASP A 1048 -18.08 -53.32 -2.09
C ASP A 1048 -17.94 -53.11 -3.60
N LEU A 1049 -16.70 -53.02 -4.09
CA LEU A 1049 -16.38 -52.95 -5.51
C LEU A 1049 -16.22 -54.37 -6.05
N LEU A 1050 -17.14 -54.81 -6.90
CA LEU A 1050 -17.06 -56.13 -7.52
C LEU A 1050 -16.11 -56.09 -8.72
N SER A 1051 -15.36 -57.17 -8.98
CA SER A 1051 -14.56 -57.29 -10.21
C SER A 1051 -15.41 -56.99 -11.46
N GLY A 1052 -14.98 -56.02 -12.26
CA GLY A 1052 -15.75 -55.45 -13.38
C GLY A 1052 -16.19 -54.01 -13.15
N TRP A 1053 -17.22 -53.57 -13.88
CA TRP A 1053 -17.73 -52.21 -13.80
C TRP A 1053 -18.66 -52.02 -12.61
N ASN A 1054 -18.36 -51.01 -11.79
CA ASN A 1054 -19.15 -50.53 -10.68
C ASN A 1054 -19.60 -49.10 -10.95
N ILE A 1055 -20.70 -48.69 -10.34
CA ILE A 1055 -21.13 -47.28 -10.32
C ILE A 1055 -21.16 -46.88 -8.86
N ILE A 1056 -20.39 -45.85 -8.53
CA ILE A 1056 -20.25 -45.36 -7.16
C ILE A 1056 -20.57 -43.87 -7.11
N GLY A 1057 -21.28 -43.44 -6.07
CA GLY A 1057 -21.44 -42.02 -5.77
C GLY A 1057 -20.24 -41.55 -4.99
N TYR A 1058 -19.73 -40.36 -5.26
CA TYR A 1058 -18.71 -39.76 -4.42
C TYR A 1058 -19.37 -39.21 -3.14
N THR A 1059 -18.85 -39.62 -1.97
CA THR A 1059 -19.56 -39.46 -0.68
C THR A 1059 -18.87 -38.51 0.30
N LEU A 1060 -17.71 -37.97 -0.03
CA LEU A 1060 -17.05 -36.97 0.81
C LEU A 1060 -17.70 -35.58 0.59
N PRO A 1061 -17.69 -34.71 1.62
CA PRO A 1061 -18.35 -33.41 1.57
C PRO A 1061 -17.67 -32.41 0.62
N ASN A 1062 -16.36 -32.58 0.36
CA ASN A 1062 -15.56 -31.66 -0.45
C ASN A 1062 -15.05 -32.35 -1.73
N PRO A 1063 -14.93 -31.62 -2.87
CA PRO A 1063 -14.29 -32.15 -4.06
C PRO A 1063 -12.86 -32.61 -3.79
N GLN A 1064 -12.47 -33.78 -4.31
CA GLN A 1064 -11.12 -34.31 -4.14
C GLN A 1064 -10.64 -34.89 -5.47
N ASP A 1065 -9.36 -34.70 -5.75
CA ASP A 1065 -8.73 -35.21 -6.97
C ASP A 1065 -8.97 -36.71 -7.13
N ALA A 1066 -9.38 -37.12 -8.33
CA ALA A 1066 -9.69 -38.51 -8.63
C ALA A 1066 -8.49 -39.44 -8.38
N VAL A 1067 -7.26 -38.94 -8.50
CA VAL A 1067 -6.04 -39.71 -8.23
C VAL A 1067 -5.92 -40.04 -6.74
N ALA A 1068 -6.04 -39.03 -5.88
CA ALA A 1068 -5.98 -39.20 -4.44
C ALA A 1068 -7.15 -40.01 -3.89
N SER A 1069 -8.36 -39.77 -4.41
CA SER A 1069 -9.58 -40.50 -4.01
C SER A 1069 -9.52 -42.00 -4.30
N PHE A 1070 -8.76 -42.41 -5.32
CA PHE A 1070 -8.63 -43.81 -5.72
C PHE A 1070 -7.25 -44.40 -5.43
N GLU A 1071 -6.40 -43.73 -4.66
CA GLU A 1071 -5.05 -44.19 -4.34
C GLU A 1071 -5.06 -45.60 -3.72
N SER A 1072 -5.95 -45.83 -2.75
CA SER A 1072 -6.08 -47.10 -2.01
C SER A 1072 -6.44 -48.29 -2.90
N ILE A 1073 -6.98 -48.05 -4.10
CA ILE A 1073 -7.32 -49.07 -5.09
C ILE A 1073 -6.60 -48.88 -6.42
N SER A 1074 -5.59 -48.00 -6.48
CA SER A 1074 -4.90 -47.61 -7.72
C SER A 1074 -4.28 -48.79 -8.47
N GLU A 1075 -3.80 -49.80 -7.74
CA GLU A 1075 -3.21 -51.03 -8.33
C GLU A 1075 -4.24 -51.95 -8.99
N ILE A 1076 -5.50 -51.89 -8.58
CA ILE A 1076 -6.59 -52.75 -9.10
C ILE A 1076 -7.60 -51.97 -9.95
N LEU A 1077 -7.50 -50.64 -9.96
CA LEU A 1077 -8.33 -49.74 -10.74
C LEU A 1077 -7.81 -49.64 -12.17
N SER A 1078 -8.63 -50.07 -13.13
CA SER A 1078 -8.29 -50.00 -14.55
C SER A 1078 -8.65 -48.64 -15.15
N VAL A 1079 -9.87 -48.16 -14.89
CA VAL A 1079 -10.33 -46.84 -15.36
C VAL A 1079 -11.53 -46.38 -14.53
N ALA A 1080 -11.56 -45.09 -14.19
CA ALA A 1080 -12.74 -44.41 -13.69
C ALA A 1080 -13.23 -43.39 -14.73
N LYS A 1081 -14.54 -43.10 -14.76
CA LYS A 1081 -15.12 -42.11 -15.67
C LYS A 1081 -16.32 -41.39 -15.08
N ASP A 1082 -16.47 -40.12 -15.48
CA ASP A 1082 -17.61 -39.29 -15.10
C ASP A 1082 -18.83 -39.52 -16.03
N ASN A 1083 -19.86 -38.69 -15.87
CA ASN A 1083 -21.07 -38.73 -16.68
C ASN A 1083 -20.93 -38.08 -18.07
N ILE A 1084 -19.90 -37.27 -18.31
CA ILE A 1084 -19.61 -36.58 -19.58
C ILE A 1084 -18.66 -37.43 -20.47
N GLY A 1085 -18.04 -38.46 -19.89
CA GLY A 1085 -17.14 -39.40 -20.57
C GLY A 1085 -15.66 -39.09 -20.40
N GLN A 1086 -15.31 -38.15 -19.51
CA GLN A 1086 -13.93 -37.91 -19.10
C GLN A 1086 -13.45 -39.07 -18.22
N VAL A 1087 -12.16 -39.41 -18.29
CA VAL A 1087 -11.63 -40.63 -17.67
C VAL A 1087 -10.39 -40.36 -16.82
N TYR A 1088 -10.31 -41.05 -15.69
CA TYR A 1088 -9.08 -41.24 -14.94
C TYR A 1088 -8.55 -42.64 -15.24
N TRP A 1089 -7.32 -42.70 -15.75
CA TRP A 1089 -6.66 -43.91 -16.20
C TRP A 1089 -5.27 -44.03 -15.53
N PRO A 1090 -5.19 -44.71 -14.37
CA PRO A 1090 -3.98 -44.79 -13.55
C PRO A 1090 -2.77 -45.34 -14.33
N GLU A 1091 -2.97 -46.39 -15.15
CA GLU A 1091 -1.91 -47.04 -15.93
C GLU A 1091 -1.19 -46.09 -16.91
N PHE A 1092 -1.90 -45.09 -17.44
CA PHE A 1092 -1.33 -44.12 -18.38
C PHE A 1092 -0.97 -42.78 -17.72
N GLY A 1093 -1.13 -42.67 -16.39
CA GLY A 1093 -0.92 -41.42 -15.67
C GLY A 1093 -1.81 -40.29 -16.17
N TYR A 1094 -3.02 -40.60 -16.67
CA TYR A 1094 -3.93 -39.62 -17.24
C TYR A 1094 -5.14 -39.42 -16.34
N ASN A 1095 -5.29 -38.22 -15.78
CA ASN A 1095 -6.52 -37.80 -15.13
C ASN A 1095 -7.22 -36.73 -15.99
N GLY A 1096 -8.25 -37.16 -16.73
CA GLY A 1096 -9.11 -36.25 -17.48
C GLY A 1096 -10.37 -35.85 -16.76
N ILE A 1097 -10.70 -36.46 -15.61
CA ILE A 1097 -11.87 -36.11 -14.77
C ILE A 1097 -11.55 -34.87 -13.92
N GLY A 1098 -10.30 -34.74 -13.47
CA GLY A 1098 -9.93 -33.76 -12.46
C GLY A 1098 -10.46 -34.22 -11.11
N ASP A 1099 -11.33 -33.41 -10.49
CA ASP A 1099 -11.86 -33.66 -9.16
C ASP A 1099 -13.17 -34.45 -9.18
N LEU A 1100 -13.31 -35.36 -8.22
CA LEU A 1100 -14.59 -35.99 -7.94
C LEU A 1100 -15.44 -35.00 -7.12
N THR A 1101 -16.46 -34.44 -7.74
CA THR A 1101 -17.35 -33.48 -7.07
C THR A 1101 -18.44 -34.18 -6.22
N PRO A 1102 -18.73 -33.69 -5.00
CA PRO A 1102 -19.83 -34.16 -4.15
C PRO A 1102 -21.16 -34.24 -4.89
N GLY A 1103 -21.92 -35.31 -4.66
CA GLY A 1103 -23.23 -35.51 -5.28
C GLY A 1103 -23.21 -36.07 -6.71
N LEU A 1104 -22.04 -36.21 -7.36
CA LEU A 1104 -21.92 -36.90 -8.65
C LEU A 1104 -21.56 -38.38 -8.51
N GLY A 1105 -21.90 -39.14 -9.55
CA GLY A 1105 -21.64 -40.58 -9.64
C GLY A 1105 -20.63 -40.92 -10.75
N TYR A 1106 -19.72 -41.83 -10.44
CA TYR A 1106 -18.62 -42.24 -11.30
C TYR A 1106 -18.72 -43.73 -11.61
N GLN A 1107 -18.33 -44.10 -12.84
CA GLN A 1107 -18.24 -45.51 -13.24
C GLN A 1107 -16.79 -45.96 -13.12
N VAL A 1108 -16.54 -47.03 -12.36
CA VAL A 1108 -15.21 -47.49 -11.99
C VAL A 1108 -15.05 -48.95 -12.39
N LEU A 1109 -14.02 -49.27 -13.17
CA LEU A 1109 -13.69 -50.63 -13.59
C LEU A 1109 -12.52 -51.15 -12.77
N VAL A 1110 -12.76 -52.15 -11.91
CA VAL A 1110 -11.71 -52.80 -11.12
C VAL A 1110 -11.45 -54.23 -11.61
N THR A 1111 -10.20 -54.67 -11.57
CA THR A 1111 -9.80 -55.99 -12.09
C THR A 1111 -10.15 -57.15 -11.15
N GLU A 1112 -10.22 -56.90 -9.85
CA GLU A 1112 -10.63 -57.85 -8.82
C GLU A 1112 -11.60 -57.22 -7.82
N THR A 1113 -12.27 -58.06 -7.01
CA THR A 1113 -13.23 -57.56 -6.03
C THR A 1113 -12.48 -56.97 -4.83
N TYR A 1114 -12.89 -55.77 -4.42
CA TYR A 1114 -12.39 -55.07 -3.25
C TYR A 1114 -13.56 -54.75 -2.32
N GLU A 1115 -13.58 -55.39 -1.15
CA GLU A 1115 -14.65 -55.23 -0.16
C GLU A 1115 -14.36 -54.02 0.73
N ASP A 1116 -15.41 -53.37 1.22
CA ASP A 1116 -15.34 -52.24 2.14
C ASP A 1116 -14.51 -51.03 1.62
N PHE A 1117 -14.58 -50.73 0.31
CA PHE A 1117 -13.96 -49.51 -0.22
C PHE A 1117 -14.60 -48.28 0.40
N VAL A 1118 -13.75 -47.35 0.82
CA VAL A 1118 -14.14 -46.10 1.45
C VAL A 1118 -13.34 -44.99 0.78
N PHE A 1119 -14.01 -43.89 0.46
CA PHE A 1119 -13.33 -42.65 0.12
C PHE A 1119 -12.66 -42.10 1.37
N VAL A 1120 -11.33 -42.04 1.34
CA VAL A 1120 -10.52 -41.44 2.41
C VAL A 1120 -10.36 -39.96 2.07
N ASN A 1121 -10.70 -39.10 3.02
CA ASN A 1121 -10.43 -37.67 2.90
C ASN A 1121 -8.91 -37.49 2.88
N SER A 1122 -8.38 -37.00 1.76
CA SER A 1122 -6.95 -36.75 1.61
C SER A 1122 -6.60 -35.26 1.79
N GLU A 1123 -7.48 -34.48 2.43
CA GLU A 1123 -7.24 -33.08 2.81
C GLU A 1123 -6.70 -32.21 1.66
N GLY A 1124 -7.29 -32.35 0.47
CA GLY A 1124 -6.93 -31.53 -0.70
C GLY A 1124 -5.68 -31.98 -1.48
N LEU A 1125 -5.03 -33.08 -1.09
CA LEU A 1125 -3.88 -33.63 -1.82
C LEU A 1125 -4.21 -33.90 -3.30
N ARG A 1126 -3.50 -33.20 -4.20
CA ARG A 1126 -3.48 -33.49 -5.64
C ARG A 1126 -2.23 -34.28 -5.99
N ILE A 1127 -2.40 -35.52 -6.43
CA ILE A 1127 -1.27 -36.39 -6.75
C ILE A 1127 -0.91 -36.18 -8.22
N ASN A 1128 0.20 -35.46 -8.45
CA ASN A 1128 0.75 -35.27 -9.80
C ASN A 1128 1.17 -36.61 -10.41
N LEU A 1129 0.41 -37.06 -11.40
CA LEU A 1129 0.73 -38.26 -12.17
C LEU A 1129 1.90 -37.96 -13.08
N ILE A 1130 3.09 -38.45 -12.73
CA ILE A 1130 4.22 -38.47 -13.66
C ILE A 1130 3.92 -39.58 -14.67
N PRO A 1131 3.73 -39.29 -15.98
CA PRO A 1131 3.57 -40.36 -16.94
C PRO A 1131 4.88 -41.12 -17.01
N LEU A 1132 4.91 -42.34 -16.45
CA LEU A 1132 6.03 -43.26 -16.63
C LEU A 1132 6.09 -43.60 -18.12
N ILE A 1133 6.97 -42.93 -18.86
CA ILE A 1133 7.28 -43.31 -20.23
C ILE A 1133 7.81 -44.74 -20.14
N PRO A 1134 7.05 -45.73 -20.62
CA PRO A 1134 7.43 -47.12 -20.38
C PRO A 1134 8.73 -47.41 -21.13
N GLN A 1135 9.63 -48.18 -20.51
CA GLN A 1135 11.00 -48.39 -21.00
C GLN A 1135 11.06 -48.83 -22.49
N TRP A 1136 10.02 -49.50 -23.00
CA TRP A 1136 9.92 -49.87 -24.42
C TRP A 1136 9.83 -48.68 -25.39
N ALA A 1137 9.31 -47.53 -24.95
CA ALA A 1137 9.21 -46.30 -25.73
C ALA A 1137 10.55 -45.53 -25.75
N ILE A 1138 11.33 -45.63 -24.66
CA ILE A 1138 12.68 -45.06 -24.55
C ILE A 1138 13.69 -45.90 -25.34
N ASP A 1139 13.53 -47.23 -25.36
CA ASP A 1139 14.43 -48.17 -26.02
C ASP A 1139 14.18 -48.30 -27.55
N MET A 1140 13.30 -47.47 -28.13
CA MET A 1140 12.91 -47.56 -29.53
C MET A 1140 13.88 -46.80 -30.45
N GLU A 1141 14.92 -47.47 -30.95
CA GLU A 1141 15.77 -46.91 -32.02
C GLU A 1141 15.09 -46.98 -33.41
N VAL A 1142 15.02 -45.82 -34.09
CA VAL A 1142 15.18 -45.57 -35.55
C VAL A 1142 14.07 -44.76 -36.28
N ALA A 1143 14.50 -43.58 -36.73
CA ALA A 1143 14.27 -42.77 -37.96
C ALA A 1143 12.89 -42.30 -38.46
N ILE A 1144 11.74 -42.85 -38.07
CA ILE A 1144 10.42 -42.22 -38.34
C ILE A 1144 9.45 -42.64 -37.23
N HIS A 1145 8.84 -41.69 -36.53
CA HIS A 1145 7.96 -41.98 -35.40
C HIS A 1145 6.64 -42.60 -35.91
N PRO A 1146 6.00 -43.57 -35.21
CA PRO A 1146 4.74 -44.19 -35.66
C PRO A 1146 3.56 -43.21 -35.81
N ASN A 1147 3.67 -42.01 -35.21
CA ASN A 1147 2.70 -40.93 -35.37
C ASN A 1147 2.88 -40.12 -36.67
N ASP A 1148 3.98 -40.33 -37.41
CA ASP A 1148 4.20 -39.65 -38.70
C ASP A 1148 3.51 -40.35 -39.88
N ILE A 1149 2.90 -41.53 -39.68
CA ILE A 1149 2.13 -42.24 -40.71
C ILE A 1149 0.73 -42.55 -40.19
N ARG A 1150 -0.25 -41.80 -40.71
CA ARG A 1150 -1.68 -41.97 -40.47
C ARG A 1150 -2.13 -43.41 -40.70
N THR A 1151 -2.35 -44.15 -39.62
CA THR A 1151 -2.75 -45.56 -39.62
C THR A 1151 -4.11 -45.74 -38.94
N LEU A 1152 -4.96 -46.56 -39.56
CA LEU A 1152 -6.33 -46.78 -39.08
C LEU A 1152 -6.29 -47.61 -37.78
N VAL A 1153 -6.83 -47.04 -36.70
CA VAL A 1153 -6.84 -47.64 -35.37
C VAL A 1153 -8.11 -48.45 -35.17
N ARG A 1154 -9.29 -47.84 -35.35
CA ARG A 1154 -10.59 -48.49 -35.14
C ARG A 1154 -11.66 -47.97 -36.09
N VAL A 1155 -12.72 -48.75 -36.27
CA VAL A 1155 -13.93 -48.29 -36.97
C VAL A 1155 -15.12 -48.43 -36.03
N VAL A 1156 -15.84 -47.33 -35.82
CA VAL A 1156 -16.98 -47.27 -34.91
C VAL A 1156 -18.25 -46.86 -35.65
N ASN A 1157 -19.41 -47.26 -35.12
CA ASN A 1157 -20.71 -46.79 -35.62
C ASN A 1157 -21.07 -45.42 -35.01
N GLN A 1158 -22.25 -44.89 -35.33
CA GLN A 1158 -22.74 -43.62 -34.78
C GLN A 1158 -22.91 -43.57 -33.26
N LEU A 1159 -22.87 -44.72 -32.59
CA LEU A 1159 -22.96 -44.84 -31.14
C LEU A 1159 -21.58 -45.08 -30.50
N GLY A 1160 -20.49 -44.92 -31.25
CA GLY A 1160 -19.12 -45.08 -30.75
C GLY A 1160 -18.70 -46.54 -30.51
N GLN A 1161 -19.54 -47.52 -30.88
CA GLN A 1161 -19.23 -48.93 -30.70
C GLN A 1161 -18.33 -49.42 -31.82
N GLU A 1162 -17.28 -50.16 -31.49
CA GLU A 1162 -16.39 -50.77 -32.47
C GLU A 1162 -17.13 -51.83 -33.29
N VAL A 1163 -17.10 -51.67 -34.62
CA VAL A 1163 -17.81 -52.52 -35.56
C VAL A 1163 -16.88 -53.01 -36.64
N VAL A 1164 -17.09 -54.24 -37.09
CA VAL A 1164 -16.37 -54.77 -38.25
C VAL A 1164 -17.08 -54.24 -39.51
N PRO A 1165 -16.45 -53.37 -40.32
CA PRO A 1165 -17.15 -52.67 -41.38
C PRO A 1165 -17.83 -53.63 -42.35
N GLU A 1166 -17.27 -54.80 -42.67
CA GLU A 1166 -17.91 -55.75 -43.59
C GLU A 1166 -19.20 -56.38 -43.06
N LYS A 1167 -19.46 -56.33 -41.74
CA LYS A 1167 -20.66 -56.90 -41.11
C LYS A 1167 -21.82 -55.92 -40.96
N GLU A 1168 -21.56 -54.62 -41.12
CA GLU A 1168 -22.59 -53.58 -40.98
C GLU A 1168 -23.55 -53.52 -42.17
N PHE A 1169 -24.73 -52.94 -41.99
CA PHE A 1169 -25.67 -52.77 -43.09
C PHE A 1169 -25.16 -51.75 -44.12
N LYS A 1170 -25.54 -51.93 -45.39
CA LYS A 1170 -25.17 -50.99 -46.45
C LYS A 1170 -26.01 -49.72 -46.29
N GLY A 1171 -25.37 -48.56 -46.30
CA GLY A 1171 -25.96 -47.26 -45.93
C GLY A 1171 -25.68 -46.84 -44.48
N THR A 1172 -25.06 -47.70 -43.66
CA THR A 1172 -24.70 -47.33 -42.29
C THR A 1172 -23.51 -46.38 -42.29
N LEU A 1173 -23.60 -45.32 -41.49
CA LEU A 1173 -22.53 -44.37 -41.30
C LEU A 1173 -21.51 -44.90 -40.28
N LEU A 1174 -20.26 -44.96 -40.70
CA LEU A 1174 -19.14 -45.47 -39.93
C LEU A 1174 -18.06 -44.40 -39.80
N TYR A 1175 -17.39 -44.36 -38.66
CA TYR A 1175 -16.30 -43.46 -38.36
C TYR A 1175 -15.00 -44.26 -38.23
N TYR A 1176 -14.03 -43.92 -39.07
CA TYR A 1176 -12.71 -44.52 -39.15
C TYR A 1176 -11.74 -43.64 -38.37
N LEU A 1177 -11.30 -44.11 -37.21
CA LEU A 1177 -10.44 -43.39 -36.28
C LEU A 1177 -8.97 -43.74 -36.54
N PHE A 1178 -8.11 -42.74 -36.67
CA PHE A 1178 -6.67 -42.91 -36.93
C PHE A 1178 -5.82 -42.55 -35.71
N ASN A 1179 -4.57 -43.03 -35.70
CA ASN A 1179 -3.64 -42.87 -34.57
C ASN A 1179 -3.13 -41.44 -34.39
N ASP A 1180 -3.29 -40.59 -35.41
CA ASP A 1180 -2.98 -39.17 -35.38
C ASP A 1180 -4.15 -38.31 -34.85
N GLY A 1181 -5.20 -38.95 -34.31
CA GLY A 1181 -6.40 -38.27 -33.80
C GLY A 1181 -7.43 -37.89 -34.87
N SER A 1182 -7.12 -38.07 -36.16
CA SER A 1182 -8.06 -37.73 -37.23
C SER A 1182 -9.18 -38.77 -37.38
N VAL A 1183 -10.36 -38.32 -37.81
CA VAL A 1183 -11.56 -39.16 -37.99
C VAL A 1183 -12.12 -39.02 -39.40
N GLU A 1184 -12.32 -40.15 -40.09
CA GLU A 1184 -13.02 -40.17 -41.38
C GLU A 1184 -14.42 -40.77 -41.27
N LYS A 1185 -15.41 -39.99 -41.71
CA LYS A 1185 -16.80 -40.43 -41.83
C LYS A 1185 -17.05 -41.08 -43.19
N ARG A 1186 -17.43 -42.35 -43.21
CA ARG A 1186 -17.74 -43.11 -44.44
C ARG A 1186 -19.08 -43.81 -44.33
N VAL A 1187 -19.89 -43.75 -45.38
CA VAL A 1187 -21.11 -44.54 -45.50
C VAL A 1187 -20.76 -45.86 -46.18
N LYS A 1188 -21.12 -46.98 -45.56
CA LYS A 1188 -20.84 -48.31 -46.12
C LYS A 1188 -21.65 -48.63 -47.38
#